data_AF-A0A227P5A6-F1
#
_entry.id   AF-A0A227P5A6-F1
#
_cell.length_a   1.000
_cell.length_b   1.000
_cell.length_c   1.000
_cell.angle_alpha   90.00
_cell.angle_beta   90.00
_cell.angle_gamma   90.00
#
_symmetry.space_group_name_H-M   'P 1'
#
loop_
_entity.id
_entity.type
_entity.pdbx_description
1 polymer ?
#
loop_
_entity_poly.entity_id
_entity_poly.type
_entity_poly.pdbx_seq_one_letter_code
_entity_poly.pdbx_strand_id
1 'polypeptide(L)'
;MSNFKLIAIRALNGCDKNFRKNLQEGEFYKFYNQYEFLNDSKKPLKKGETVVEVISKEDHQSDLYYVETLDKREIALNISAVAGRNGSGKSTLAELFFAAIYIFSLRTKIMNHNTDNLNYQLEELEKERKKLSTESPGQSINEEIQKLLKNDKEKLPNFEFLKSRFLAYEEERRLYDDKKQALNDKEFQINSELKEIQRVSSQLKAEIIFQASHTIFSLVVNDKLNNGFEISLVGSVGEETDPAVKTVIRQIKIGKIFDINVLISKLFFYTIAINYSNYSLNSNVIGGWITSLFHKNDGYKTPVVINPMRTDGRFDVNEENHFAKYRLLSNLLSSCKQSTDGKDLPLTEIQFVKSIHFRLNEKKIEKYRIVDTGNFLKGKDVELELINQVYEQFIPGQKIGTIRTDLDEGIFTLISNYLLQKMVKICKTYDGFVYPTSIKEAGVLAEKIKEDDTHITFKIRQAIHFIIHTYDRKGSPKNFLDSDNKLVESVVFSPKELLEWMESPDYGDIINHLPSSMFLIDIELKSKTGEPSFFDLMSSGEQQFIHVVQSVVYHIINLQSISNSEERLSYTAVNILFDEVELYFHPDLQRKFINELRNSIGNLYLKGKGGISSINILFLTHSPFILSDIPSSNVLLLDRDAEGKTIVKENESETFAANINDLLADNFFMDDTLIGAFAEKKIELLIQKIKEEKYKKDVDGVLVDLIGDQYLKASILNFIENHD
;
A
#
# COMPACT_ATOMS: atom_id res chain seq x y z
N MET A 1 -13.52 -14.77 -20.06
CA MET A 1 -12.46 -14.40 -19.08
C MET A 1 -13.12 -13.74 -17.88
N SER A 2 -12.67 -14.02 -16.64
CA SER A 2 -13.23 -13.35 -15.44
C SER A 2 -12.84 -11.87 -15.46
N ASN A 3 -13.82 -10.97 -15.43
CA ASN A 3 -13.61 -9.53 -15.49
C ASN A 3 -13.94 -8.84 -14.15
N PHE A 4 -13.32 -7.70 -13.85
CA PHE A 4 -13.63 -6.90 -12.65
C PHE A 4 -13.69 -5.41 -12.97
N LYS A 5 -14.81 -4.76 -12.64
CA LYS A 5 -15.02 -3.31 -12.80
C LYS A 5 -15.63 -2.74 -11.52
N LEU A 6 -15.05 -1.68 -10.98
CA LEU A 6 -15.71 -0.87 -9.95
C LEU A 6 -16.67 0.08 -10.69
N ILE A 7 -17.98 -0.15 -10.58
CA ILE A 7 -18.97 0.49 -11.48
C ILE A 7 -19.39 1.86 -10.97
N ALA A 8 -19.81 1.95 -9.70
CA ALA A 8 -20.33 3.19 -9.14
C ALA A 8 -20.30 3.19 -7.62
N ILE A 9 -20.38 4.39 -7.04
CA ILE A 9 -20.51 4.61 -5.61
C ILE A 9 -21.58 5.66 -5.36
N ARG A 10 -22.30 5.57 -4.24
CA ARG A 10 -23.15 6.66 -3.74
C ARG A 10 -23.16 6.79 -2.24
N ALA A 11 -23.36 8.02 -1.76
CA ALA A 11 -23.78 8.29 -0.39
C ALA A 11 -25.30 8.09 -0.30
N LEU A 12 -25.77 7.23 0.59
CA LEU A 12 -27.21 6.97 0.74
C LEU A 12 -27.89 8.10 1.53
N ASN A 13 -29.22 8.14 1.47
CA ASN A 13 -30.02 9.10 2.22
C ASN A 13 -29.74 8.99 3.73
N GLY A 14 -29.45 10.13 4.35
CA GLY A 14 -29.06 10.21 5.76
C GLY A 14 -27.64 9.74 6.07
N CYS A 15 -26.75 9.68 5.08
CA CYS A 15 -25.31 9.59 5.30
C CYS A 15 -24.79 10.91 5.92
N ASP A 16 -24.00 10.82 6.98
CA ASP A 16 -23.53 11.99 7.71
C ASP A 16 -22.62 12.89 6.85
N LYS A 17 -22.73 14.21 7.08
CA LYS A 17 -21.99 15.24 6.33
C LYS A 17 -20.48 15.09 6.43
N ASN A 18 -19.94 14.47 7.48
CA ASN A 18 -18.51 14.25 7.61
C ASN A 18 -17.95 13.26 6.57
N PHE A 19 -18.75 12.28 6.15
CA PHE A 19 -18.36 11.30 5.13
C PHE A 19 -18.69 11.78 3.72
N ARG A 20 -19.92 12.26 3.51
CA ARG A 20 -20.36 12.69 2.18
C ARG A 20 -19.82 14.06 1.78
N LYS A 21 -19.43 14.93 2.72
CA LYS A 21 -18.99 16.32 2.51
C LYS A 21 -19.91 17.07 1.52
N ASN A 22 -19.44 17.29 0.29
CA ASN A 22 -20.12 17.98 -0.79
C ASN A 22 -20.90 17.06 -1.74
N LEU A 23 -20.77 15.73 -1.63
CA LEU A 23 -21.54 14.77 -2.39
C LEU A 23 -23.04 14.88 -2.07
N GLN A 24 -23.84 14.59 -3.09
CA GLN A 24 -25.29 14.60 -3.00
C GLN A 24 -25.82 13.25 -2.52
N GLU A 25 -26.79 13.29 -1.60
CA GLU A 25 -27.42 12.06 -1.10
C GLU A 25 -28.25 11.39 -2.19
N GLY A 26 -28.10 10.08 -2.33
CA GLY A 26 -28.82 9.25 -3.31
C GLY A 26 -28.31 9.33 -4.74
N GLU A 27 -27.30 10.16 -5.02
CA GLU A 27 -26.72 10.37 -6.37
C GLU A 27 -25.69 9.30 -6.70
N PHE A 28 -25.79 8.69 -7.88
CA PHE A 28 -24.84 7.68 -8.34
C PHE A 28 -23.67 8.31 -9.08
N TYR A 29 -22.47 8.11 -8.53
CA TYR A 29 -21.21 8.48 -9.16
C TYR A 29 -20.69 7.28 -9.94
N LYS A 30 -21.03 7.22 -11.24
CA LYS A 30 -20.70 6.09 -12.14
C LYS A 30 -19.32 6.28 -12.75
N PHE A 31 -18.42 5.33 -12.55
CA PHE A 31 -17.11 5.28 -13.21
C PHE A 31 -17.20 4.68 -14.62
N TYR A 32 -18.29 3.95 -14.89
CA TYR A 32 -18.59 3.32 -16.16
C TYR A 32 -20.02 3.69 -16.59
N ASN A 33 -20.14 4.58 -17.56
CA ASN A 33 -21.40 5.20 -17.99
C ASN A 33 -22.27 4.25 -18.83
N GLN A 34 -21.71 3.16 -19.35
CA GLN A 34 -22.46 2.14 -20.10
C GLN A 34 -23.44 1.33 -19.23
N TYR A 35 -23.35 1.44 -17.90
CA TYR A 35 -24.25 0.76 -16.98
C TYR A 35 -25.49 1.60 -16.68
N GLU A 36 -26.65 0.98 -16.90
CA GLU A 36 -27.96 1.52 -16.55
C GLU A 36 -28.51 0.84 -15.30
N PHE A 37 -29.04 1.66 -14.41
CA PHE A 37 -29.50 1.26 -13.08
C PHE A 37 -31.01 1.36 -13.12
N LEU A 38 -31.69 0.29 -12.72
CA LEU A 38 -33.14 0.15 -12.85
C LEU A 38 -33.79 -0.06 -11.48
N ASN A 39 -34.98 0.51 -11.31
CA ASN A 39 -35.85 0.29 -10.15
C ASN A 39 -36.77 -0.94 -10.35
N ASP A 40 -37.64 -1.20 -9.37
CA ASP A 40 -38.62 -2.31 -9.39
C ASP A 40 -39.52 -2.29 -10.63
N SER A 41 -39.75 -1.11 -11.22
CA SER A 41 -40.55 -0.94 -12.43
C SER A 41 -39.77 -1.09 -13.74
N LYS A 42 -38.51 -1.55 -13.66
CA LYS A 42 -37.56 -1.66 -14.80
C LYS A 42 -37.35 -0.34 -15.55
N LYS A 43 -37.47 0.79 -14.85
CA LYS A 43 -37.21 2.12 -15.39
C LYS A 43 -35.88 2.65 -14.88
N PRO A 44 -35.21 3.57 -15.61
CA PRO A 44 -34.03 4.26 -15.13
C PRO A 44 -34.26 4.81 -13.72
N LEU A 45 -33.34 4.50 -12.84
CA LEU A 45 -33.41 4.81 -11.43
C LEU A 45 -33.45 6.32 -11.20
N LYS A 46 -34.36 6.79 -10.34
CA LYS A 46 -34.32 8.18 -9.86
C LYS A 46 -33.43 8.29 -8.61
N LYS A 47 -32.97 9.50 -8.36
CA LYS A 47 -32.16 9.82 -7.18
C LYS A 47 -32.82 9.36 -5.89
N GLY A 48 -32.07 8.59 -5.10
CA GLY A 48 -32.53 8.04 -3.82
C GLY A 48 -33.39 6.77 -3.90
N GLU A 49 -33.71 6.26 -5.09
CA GLU A 49 -34.38 4.96 -5.22
C GLU A 49 -33.39 3.79 -5.01
N THR A 50 -33.92 2.60 -4.70
CA THR A 50 -33.14 1.36 -4.51
C THR A 50 -32.84 0.71 -5.85
N VAL A 51 -31.59 0.27 -6.04
CA VAL A 51 -31.19 -0.48 -7.25
C VAL A 51 -31.74 -1.89 -7.16
N VAL A 52 -32.43 -2.31 -8.22
CA VAL A 52 -32.99 -3.66 -8.33
C VAL A 52 -32.28 -4.44 -9.41
N GLU A 53 -31.98 -3.78 -10.53
CA GLU A 53 -31.33 -4.38 -11.68
C GLU A 53 -30.31 -3.40 -12.28
N VAL A 54 -29.15 -3.91 -12.68
CA VAL A 54 -28.10 -3.18 -13.40
C VAL A 54 -27.85 -3.92 -14.70
N ILE A 55 -27.99 -3.21 -15.81
CA ILE A 55 -27.78 -3.74 -17.16
C ILE A 55 -26.62 -3.00 -17.85
N SER A 56 -25.87 -3.70 -18.69
CA SER A 56 -24.82 -3.13 -19.54
C SER A 56 -25.34 -2.96 -20.96
N LYS A 57 -25.19 -1.77 -21.56
CA LYS A 57 -25.76 -1.43 -22.87
C LYS A 57 -25.00 -1.99 -24.08
N GLU A 58 -23.77 -2.47 -23.91
CA GLU A 58 -22.92 -3.30 -24.80
C GLU A 58 -21.46 -3.08 -24.36
N ASP A 59 -20.66 -4.14 -24.20
CA ASP A 59 -19.26 -4.04 -23.74
C ASP A 59 -18.31 -4.06 -24.95
N HIS A 60 -18.19 -2.93 -25.67
CA HIS A 60 -17.26 -2.80 -26.82
C HIS A 60 -15.78 -2.68 -26.41
N GLN A 61 -15.45 -2.87 -25.12
CA GLN A 61 -14.15 -2.49 -24.56
C GLN A 61 -13.37 -3.62 -23.87
N SER A 62 -13.83 -4.88 -23.97
CA SER A 62 -13.29 -5.97 -23.14
C SER A 62 -11.77 -6.19 -23.27
N ASP A 63 -11.15 -5.73 -24.37
CA ASP A 63 -9.77 -6.07 -24.71
C ASP A 63 -8.83 -4.85 -24.87
N LEU A 64 -9.30 -3.61 -24.69
CA LEU A 64 -8.51 -2.39 -24.99
C LEU A 64 -7.17 -2.34 -24.23
N TYR A 65 -7.19 -2.75 -22.95
CA TYR A 65 -6.02 -2.71 -22.08
C TYR A 65 -5.45 -4.10 -21.77
N TYR A 66 -5.85 -5.13 -22.52
CA TYR A 66 -5.43 -6.50 -22.28
C TYR A 66 -3.92 -6.64 -22.05
N VAL A 67 -3.56 -7.45 -21.05
CA VAL A 67 -2.17 -7.73 -20.71
C VAL A 67 -1.98 -9.21 -20.39
N GLU A 68 -0.91 -9.77 -20.92
CA GLU A 68 -0.44 -11.12 -20.64
C GLU A 68 0.86 -11.02 -19.84
N THR A 69 0.97 -11.77 -18.74
CA THR A 69 2.16 -11.81 -17.89
C THR A 69 3.27 -12.68 -18.48
N LEU A 70 4.48 -12.66 -17.91
CA LEU A 70 5.60 -13.48 -18.37
C LEU A 70 5.33 -14.99 -18.30
N ASP A 71 4.51 -15.42 -17.34
CA ASP A 71 4.05 -16.80 -17.21
C ASP A 71 2.80 -17.11 -18.06
N LYS A 72 2.52 -16.26 -19.06
CA LYS A 72 1.39 -16.37 -19.99
C LYS A 72 0.02 -16.35 -19.31
N ARG A 73 -0.08 -15.69 -18.16
CA ARG A 73 -1.36 -15.48 -17.50
C ARG A 73 -2.05 -14.28 -18.14
N GLU A 74 -3.25 -14.51 -18.64
CA GLU A 74 -4.13 -13.45 -19.11
C GLU A 74 -4.66 -12.66 -17.90
N ILE A 75 -4.52 -11.33 -17.91
CA ILE A 75 -5.09 -10.44 -16.90
C ILE A 75 -6.08 -9.48 -17.57
N ALA A 76 -7.34 -9.53 -17.14
CA ALA A 76 -8.37 -8.61 -17.61
C ALA A 76 -8.13 -7.24 -16.96
N LEU A 77 -7.79 -6.23 -17.76
CA LEU A 77 -7.46 -4.89 -17.28
C LEU A 77 -8.54 -3.89 -17.70
N ASN A 78 -9.15 -3.19 -16.74
CA ASN A 78 -10.09 -2.11 -17.00
C ASN A 78 -9.58 -0.81 -16.40
N ILE A 79 -9.77 0.30 -17.10
CA ILE A 79 -9.32 1.61 -16.66
C ILE A 79 -10.49 2.59 -16.72
N SER A 80 -10.64 3.38 -15.65
CA SER A 80 -11.61 4.47 -15.52
C SER A 80 -10.97 5.65 -14.81
N ALA A 81 -11.59 6.83 -14.93
CA ALA A 81 -11.15 8.04 -14.27
C ALA A 81 -12.32 8.82 -13.65
N VAL A 82 -12.06 9.44 -12.51
CA VAL A 82 -12.82 10.57 -11.98
C VAL A 82 -12.01 11.81 -12.21
N ALA A 83 -12.68 12.73 -12.87
CA ALA A 83 -12.13 13.92 -13.43
C ALA A 83 -13.01 15.03 -12.85
N GLY A 84 -12.44 16.12 -12.30
CA GLY A 84 -13.22 17.30 -11.90
C GLY A 84 -12.34 18.39 -11.33
N ARG A 85 -12.84 19.61 -11.23
CA ARG A 85 -12.12 20.73 -10.61
C ARG A 85 -11.78 20.47 -9.14
N ASN A 86 -10.86 21.27 -8.59
CA ASN A 86 -10.45 21.10 -7.20
C ASN A 86 -11.67 21.13 -6.29
N GLY A 87 -11.71 20.18 -5.34
CA GLY A 87 -12.80 19.89 -4.42
C GLY A 87 -14.19 19.68 -5.05
N SER A 88 -14.28 19.30 -6.33
CA SER A 88 -15.53 18.79 -6.92
C SER A 88 -16.06 17.52 -6.24
N GLY A 89 -15.25 16.85 -5.42
CA GLY A 89 -15.67 15.66 -4.65
C GLY A 89 -14.88 14.39 -4.96
N LYS A 90 -13.86 14.43 -5.83
CA LYS A 90 -13.00 13.28 -6.20
C LYS A 90 -12.46 12.51 -4.99
N SER A 91 -11.67 13.17 -4.14
CA SER A 91 -11.13 12.51 -2.93
C SER A 91 -12.22 12.16 -1.92
N THR A 92 -13.34 12.88 -1.90
CA THR A 92 -14.51 12.52 -1.08
C THR A 92 -15.09 11.16 -1.49
N LEU A 93 -15.11 10.84 -2.79
CA LEU A 93 -15.53 9.51 -3.27
C LEU A 93 -14.58 8.41 -2.78
N ALA A 94 -13.27 8.66 -2.81
CA ALA A 94 -12.26 7.73 -2.29
C ALA A 94 -12.45 7.51 -0.77
N GLU A 95 -12.63 8.58 -0.01
CA GLU A 95 -12.86 8.51 1.44
C GLU A 95 -14.16 7.76 1.78
N LEU A 96 -15.24 7.99 1.03
CA LEU A 96 -16.50 7.27 1.19
C LEU A 96 -16.32 5.77 0.88
N PHE A 97 -15.57 5.44 -0.17
CA PHE A 97 -15.18 4.09 -0.51
C PHE A 97 -14.38 3.43 0.63
N PHE A 98 -13.33 4.07 1.12
CA PHE A 98 -12.49 3.56 2.22
C PHE A 98 -13.30 3.33 3.50
N ALA A 99 -14.20 4.25 3.85
CA ALA A 99 -15.06 4.10 5.03
C ALA A 99 -16.01 2.90 4.90
N ALA A 100 -16.57 2.67 3.71
CA ALA A 100 -17.45 1.53 3.45
C ALA A 100 -16.68 0.20 3.54
N ILE A 101 -15.48 0.13 2.95
CA ILE A 101 -14.61 -1.04 3.05
C ILE A 101 -14.16 -1.28 4.51
N TYR A 102 -13.89 -0.24 5.27
CA TYR A 102 -13.56 -0.34 6.70
C TYR A 102 -14.70 -1.01 7.49
N ILE A 103 -15.93 -0.53 7.36
CA ILE A 103 -17.09 -1.12 8.05
C ILE A 103 -17.32 -2.56 7.59
N PHE A 104 -17.24 -2.83 6.28
CA PHE A 104 -17.32 -4.18 5.77
C PHE A 104 -16.29 -5.09 6.45
N SER A 105 -15.02 -4.70 6.46
CA SER A 105 -13.91 -5.48 7.03
C SER A 105 -14.03 -5.74 8.53
N LEU A 106 -14.55 -4.76 9.28
CA LEU A 106 -14.85 -4.91 10.71
C LEU A 106 -15.96 -5.93 10.96
N ARG A 107 -17.07 -5.82 10.21
CA ARG A 107 -18.27 -6.64 10.43
C ARG A 107 -18.07 -8.08 9.95
N THR A 108 -17.20 -8.30 8.98
CA THR A 108 -16.77 -9.63 8.53
C THR A 108 -15.69 -10.25 9.42
N LYS A 109 -15.17 -9.52 10.41
CA LYS A 109 -14.11 -9.94 11.35
C LYS A 109 -12.78 -10.31 10.67
N ILE A 110 -12.54 -9.79 9.48
CA ILE A 110 -11.31 -10.03 8.71
C ILE A 110 -10.18 -9.13 9.21
N MET A 111 -10.54 -7.96 9.70
CA MET A 111 -9.62 -7.05 10.37
C MET A 111 -9.32 -7.58 11.79
N ASN A 112 -8.04 -7.69 12.12
CA ASN A 112 -7.59 -8.14 13.46
C ASN A 112 -8.04 -7.16 14.56
N HIS A 113 -8.05 -5.86 14.25
CA HIS A 113 -8.56 -4.79 15.12
C HIS A 113 -10.09 -4.63 14.99
N ASN A 114 -10.83 -5.66 15.40
CA ASN A 114 -12.29 -5.61 15.47
C ASN A 114 -12.78 -5.42 16.91
N THR A 115 -14.08 -5.11 17.06
CA THR A 115 -14.72 -4.84 18.35
C THR A 115 -14.55 -5.98 19.36
N ASP A 116 -14.61 -7.24 18.90
CA ASP A 116 -14.45 -8.40 19.80
C ASP A 116 -13.02 -8.48 20.36
N ASN A 117 -12.02 -8.26 19.51
CA ASN A 117 -10.61 -8.23 19.93
C ASN A 117 -10.34 -7.09 20.91
N LEU A 118 -10.85 -5.88 20.64
CA LEU A 118 -10.70 -4.73 21.52
C LEU A 118 -11.36 -4.97 22.89
N ASN A 119 -12.56 -5.55 22.91
CA ASN A 119 -13.23 -5.92 24.17
C ASN A 119 -12.43 -6.98 24.95
N TYR A 120 -11.91 -8.00 24.27
CA TYR A 120 -11.02 -8.98 24.89
C TYR A 120 -9.77 -8.33 25.48
N GLN A 121 -9.16 -7.37 24.78
CA GLN A 121 -8.01 -6.63 25.31
C GLN A 121 -8.38 -5.83 26.57
N LEU A 122 -9.56 -5.22 26.64
CA LEU A 122 -10.04 -4.57 27.86
C LEU A 122 -10.18 -5.55 29.01
N GLU A 123 -10.73 -6.75 28.78
CA GLU A 123 -10.83 -7.80 29.79
C GLU A 123 -9.46 -8.24 30.31
N GLU A 124 -8.46 -8.38 29.42
CA GLU A 124 -7.08 -8.70 29.80
C GLU A 124 -6.43 -7.56 30.61
N LEU A 125 -6.65 -6.30 30.23
CA LEU A 125 -6.17 -5.14 30.99
C LEU A 125 -6.79 -5.08 32.39
N GLU A 126 -8.07 -5.42 32.53
CA GLU A 126 -8.71 -5.51 33.85
C GLU A 126 -8.08 -6.60 34.72
N LYS A 127 -7.72 -7.76 34.14
CA LYS A 127 -7.00 -8.83 34.85
C LYS A 127 -5.61 -8.36 35.29
N GLU A 128 -4.87 -7.71 34.41
CA GLU A 128 -3.55 -7.15 34.73
C GLU A 128 -3.64 -6.07 35.81
N ARG A 129 -4.65 -5.19 35.76
CA ARG A 129 -4.88 -4.17 36.77
C ARG A 129 -5.23 -4.78 38.13
N LYS A 130 -6.05 -5.84 38.17
CA LYS A 130 -6.34 -6.59 39.40
C LYS A 130 -5.08 -7.20 39.98
N LYS A 131 -4.24 -7.84 39.15
CA LYS A 131 -2.95 -8.39 39.58
C LYS A 131 -2.02 -7.30 40.12
N LEU A 132 -1.91 -6.17 39.42
CA LEU A 132 -1.10 -5.04 39.86
C LEU A 132 -1.62 -4.47 41.20
N SER A 133 -2.94 -4.37 41.40
CA SER A 133 -3.51 -3.87 42.67
C SER A 133 -3.23 -4.77 43.88
N THR A 134 -2.90 -6.05 43.65
CA THR A 134 -2.49 -6.99 44.71
C THR A 134 -0.99 -6.96 44.99
N GLU A 135 -0.19 -6.44 44.06
CA GLU A 135 1.26 -6.25 44.21
C GLU A 135 1.50 -4.89 44.90
N SER A 136 1.98 -4.89 46.15
CA SER A 136 2.40 -3.63 46.79
C SER A 136 3.90 -3.43 46.52
N PRO A 137 4.32 -2.26 46.00
CA PRO A 137 5.74 -1.92 45.91
C PRO A 137 6.43 -2.14 47.26
N GLY A 138 7.62 -2.75 47.25
CA GLY A 138 8.39 -3.00 48.48
C GLY A 138 7.89 -4.13 49.38
N GLN A 139 6.91 -4.94 48.98
CA GLN A 139 6.49 -6.11 49.77
C GLN A 139 7.65 -7.07 50.05
N SER A 140 8.44 -7.40 49.02
CA SER A 140 9.63 -8.26 49.14
C SER A 140 10.68 -7.66 50.08
N ILE A 141 10.93 -6.35 49.95
CA ILE A 141 11.90 -5.58 50.75
C ILE A 141 11.44 -5.52 52.21
N ASN A 142 10.14 -5.28 52.45
CA ASN A 142 9.55 -5.31 53.79
C ASN A 142 9.67 -6.70 54.42
N GLU A 143 9.35 -7.77 53.67
CA GLU A 143 9.50 -9.15 54.16
C GLU A 143 10.96 -9.50 54.50
N GLU A 144 11.91 -9.04 53.70
CA GLU A 144 13.34 -9.22 53.93
C GLU A 144 13.81 -8.49 55.20
N ILE A 145 13.42 -7.23 55.37
CA ILE A 145 13.71 -6.44 56.57
C ILE A 145 13.10 -7.10 57.81
N GLN A 146 11.85 -7.56 57.72
CA GLN A 146 11.16 -8.26 58.82
C GLN A 146 11.84 -9.59 59.19
N LYS A 147 12.34 -10.35 58.21
CA LYS A 147 13.13 -11.57 58.45
C LYS A 147 14.45 -11.27 59.17
N LEU A 148 15.16 -10.22 58.75
CA LEU A 148 16.40 -9.79 59.41
C LEU A 148 16.15 -9.39 60.87
N LEU A 149 15.09 -8.60 61.13
CA LEU A 149 14.71 -8.16 62.47
C LEU A 149 14.23 -9.31 63.38
N LYS A 150 13.69 -10.40 62.82
CA LYS A 150 13.30 -11.60 63.57
C LYS A 150 14.48 -12.46 64.01
N ASN A 151 15.53 -12.55 63.19
CA ASN A 151 16.63 -13.47 63.42
C ASN A 151 17.70 -12.91 64.37
N ASP A 152 17.85 -11.60 64.51
CA ASP A 152 18.87 -11.00 65.38
C ASP A 152 18.46 -9.58 65.84
N LYS A 153 17.69 -9.48 66.93
CA LYS A 153 17.09 -8.21 67.41
C LYS A 153 18.10 -7.13 67.81
N GLU A 154 19.37 -7.49 68.01
CA GLU A 154 20.42 -6.57 68.49
C GLU A 154 21.30 -5.99 67.36
N LYS A 155 21.18 -6.46 66.11
CA LYS A 155 21.91 -5.92 64.96
C LYS A 155 20.98 -5.14 64.03
N LEU A 156 20.98 -3.82 64.17
CA LEU A 156 20.39 -2.93 63.18
C LEU A 156 21.17 -3.01 61.86
N PRO A 157 20.48 -3.07 60.70
CA PRO A 157 21.14 -3.00 59.40
C PRO A 157 21.96 -1.70 59.28
N ASN A 158 23.14 -1.77 58.64
CA ASN A 158 23.96 -0.58 58.45
C ASN A 158 23.30 0.41 57.45
N PHE A 159 23.73 1.67 57.49
CA PHE A 159 23.16 2.73 56.65
C PHE A 159 23.23 2.42 55.16
N GLU A 160 24.33 1.83 54.68
CA GLU A 160 24.53 1.55 53.25
C GLU A 160 23.55 0.47 52.74
N PHE A 161 23.23 -0.53 53.57
CA PHE A 161 22.20 -1.51 53.29
C PHE A 161 20.80 -0.88 53.24
N LEU A 162 20.45 -0.04 54.21
CA LEU A 162 19.15 0.65 54.21
C LEU A 162 18.99 1.58 53.01
N LYS A 163 20.06 2.30 52.65
CA LYS A 163 20.10 3.18 51.48
C LYS A 163 19.91 2.41 50.17
N SER A 164 20.59 1.26 49.99
CA SER A 164 20.43 0.46 48.77
C SER A 164 19.03 -0.15 48.65
N ARG A 165 18.41 -0.56 49.77
CA ARG A 165 17.01 -1.04 49.79
C ARG A 165 16.00 0.07 49.55
N PHE A 166 16.24 1.27 50.07
CA PHE A 166 15.40 2.43 49.76
C PHE A 166 15.45 2.78 48.26
N LEU A 167 16.64 2.76 47.64
CA LEU A 167 16.78 2.97 46.20
C LEU A 167 16.06 1.89 45.38
N ALA A 168 16.18 0.61 45.77
CA ALA A 168 15.47 -0.49 45.14
C ALA A 168 13.93 -0.34 45.26
N TYR A 169 13.44 0.12 46.42
CA TYR A 169 12.02 0.41 46.63
C TYR A 169 11.54 1.56 45.74
N GLU A 170 12.29 2.65 45.63
CA GLU A 170 11.95 3.77 44.74
C GLU A 170 11.93 3.33 43.26
N GLU A 171 12.85 2.45 42.85
CA GLU A 171 12.84 1.85 41.51
C GLU A 171 11.62 0.94 41.29
N GLU A 172 11.31 0.03 42.22
CA GLU A 172 10.10 -0.81 42.18
C GLU A 172 8.83 0.02 42.09
N ARG A 173 8.74 1.08 42.91
CA ARG A 173 7.60 2.02 42.93
C ARG A 173 7.48 2.74 41.60
N ARG A 174 8.57 3.23 41.04
CA ARG A 174 8.57 3.90 39.73
C ARG A 174 8.09 2.94 38.64
N LEU A 175 8.64 1.72 38.57
CA LEU A 175 8.21 0.71 37.59
C LEU A 175 6.72 0.35 37.75
N TYR A 176 6.24 0.29 38.99
CA TYR A 176 4.82 0.08 39.29
C TYR A 176 3.96 1.23 38.76
N ASP A 177 4.33 2.48 39.04
CA ASP A 177 3.60 3.67 38.60
C ASP A 177 3.63 3.79 37.07
N ASP A 178 4.78 3.56 36.43
CA ASP A 178 4.93 3.54 34.96
C ASP A 178 4.02 2.47 34.32
N LYS A 179 3.99 1.26 34.90
CA LYS A 179 3.10 0.17 34.43
C LYS A 179 1.62 0.53 34.62
N LYS A 180 1.26 1.11 35.77
CA LYS A 180 -0.11 1.56 36.05
C LYS A 180 -0.56 2.63 35.06
N GLN A 181 0.31 3.60 34.76
CA GLN A 181 0.04 4.63 33.76
C GLN A 181 -0.13 4.01 32.37
N ALA A 182 0.77 3.13 31.95
CA ALA A 182 0.68 2.44 30.66
C ALA A 182 -0.64 1.65 30.48
N LEU A 183 -1.14 1.00 31.54
CA LEU A 183 -2.45 0.34 31.53
C LEU A 183 -3.60 1.33 31.32
N ASN A 184 -3.59 2.47 32.01
CA ASN A 184 -4.62 3.51 31.88
C ASN A 184 -4.62 4.12 30.48
N ASP A 185 -3.45 4.43 29.95
CA ASP A 185 -3.30 5.03 28.62
C ASP A 185 -3.81 4.06 27.54
N LYS A 186 -3.50 2.76 27.67
CA LYS A 186 -3.98 1.73 26.75
C LYS A 186 -5.49 1.51 26.83
N GLU A 187 -6.08 1.52 28.03
CA GLU A 187 -7.53 1.46 28.21
C GLU A 187 -8.23 2.68 27.58
N PHE A 188 -7.69 3.88 27.78
CA PHE A 188 -8.21 5.10 27.18
C PHE A 188 -8.18 5.02 25.64
N GLN A 189 -7.06 4.55 25.08
CA GLN A 189 -6.90 4.35 23.65
C GLN A 189 -7.97 3.39 23.09
N ILE A 190 -8.11 2.19 23.68
CA ILE A 190 -9.08 1.19 23.22
C ILE A 190 -10.52 1.73 23.30
N ASN A 191 -10.87 2.41 24.39
CA ASN A 191 -12.20 3.00 24.54
C ASN A 191 -12.47 4.12 23.52
N SER A 192 -11.45 4.90 23.16
CA SER A 192 -11.54 5.91 22.10
C SER A 192 -11.79 5.26 20.74
N GLU A 193 -11.06 4.18 20.42
CA GLU A 193 -11.24 3.40 19.20
C GLU A 193 -12.63 2.77 19.10
N LEU A 194 -13.14 2.18 20.18
CA LEU A 194 -14.49 1.60 20.24
C LEU A 194 -15.58 2.66 19.97
N LYS A 195 -15.45 3.85 20.56
CA LYS A 195 -16.36 4.97 20.31
C LYS A 195 -16.31 5.42 18.86
N GLU A 196 -15.12 5.45 18.27
CA GLU A 196 -14.96 5.80 16.86
C GLU A 196 -15.62 4.76 15.95
N ILE A 197 -15.41 3.46 16.19
CA ILE A 197 -16.06 2.37 15.44
C ILE A 197 -17.59 2.53 15.47
N GLN A 198 -18.15 2.81 16.65
CA GLN A 198 -19.58 3.04 16.83
C GLN A 198 -20.07 4.28 16.06
N ARG A 199 -19.30 5.37 16.09
CA ARG A 199 -19.59 6.60 15.35
C ARG A 199 -19.62 6.35 13.84
N VAL A 200 -18.56 5.75 13.28
CA VAL A 200 -18.49 5.45 11.84
C VAL A 200 -19.62 4.50 11.45
N SER A 201 -19.85 3.44 12.23
CA SER A 201 -20.91 2.46 11.96
C SER A 201 -22.32 3.05 11.92
N SER A 202 -22.61 4.03 12.78
CA SER A 202 -23.96 4.64 12.88
C SER A 202 -24.20 5.78 11.89
N GLN A 203 -23.13 6.43 11.43
CA GLN A 203 -23.21 7.64 10.62
C GLN A 203 -22.96 7.40 9.12
N LEU A 204 -22.19 6.36 8.78
CA LEU A 204 -21.89 6.02 7.40
C LEU A 204 -23.07 5.29 6.74
N LYS A 205 -23.54 5.84 5.61
CA LYS A 205 -24.47 5.13 4.73
C LYS A 205 -23.98 5.25 3.29
N ALA A 206 -23.56 4.13 2.71
CA ALA A 206 -22.94 4.11 1.40
C ALA A 206 -23.34 2.86 0.63
N GLU A 207 -23.28 2.95 -0.70
CA GLU A 207 -23.47 1.82 -1.58
C GLU A 207 -22.38 1.80 -2.64
N ILE A 208 -21.78 0.62 -2.85
CA ILE A 208 -20.75 0.36 -3.85
C ILE A 208 -21.29 -0.69 -4.82
N ILE A 209 -21.30 -0.37 -6.11
CA ILE A 209 -21.65 -1.30 -7.18
C ILE A 209 -20.38 -1.72 -7.91
N PHE A 210 -20.19 -3.03 -8.06
CA PHE A 210 -19.04 -3.59 -8.75
C PHE A 210 -19.42 -4.87 -9.51
N GLN A 211 -18.72 -5.11 -10.60
CA GLN A 211 -18.76 -6.36 -11.34
C GLN A 211 -17.62 -7.25 -10.87
N ALA A 212 -17.93 -8.50 -10.54
CA ALA A 212 -16.94 -9.57 -10.40
C ALA A 212 -17.33 -10.75 -11.31
N SER A 213 -16.39 -11.15 -12.18
CA SER A 213 -16.63 -12.05 -13.31
C SER A 213 -17.80 -11.56 -14.19
N HIS A 214 -18.90 -12.31 -14.26
CA HIS A 214 -20.10 -11.98 -15.03
C HIS A 214 -21.23 -11.43 -14.16
N THR A 215 -20.98 -11.19 -12.86
CA THR A 215 -22.02 -10.84 -11.89
C THR A 215 -21.83 -9.42 -11.38
N ILE A 216 -22.93 -8.69 -11.20
CA ILE A 216 -22.93 -7.36 -10.61
C ILE A 216 -23.47 -7.45 -9.19
N PHE A 217 -22.68 -6.94 -8.25
CA PHE A 217 -22.96 -6.90 -6.83
C PHE A 217 -23.21 -5.47 -6.37
N SER A 218 -24.11 -5.32 -5.40
CA SER A 218 -24.27 -4.12 -4.59
C SER A 218 -23.85 -4.42 -3.16
N LEU A 219 -22.85 -3.70 -2.65
CA LEU A 219 -22.48 -3.66 -1.24
C LEU A 219 -23.10 -2.40 -0.62
N VAL A 220 -24.09 -2.59 0.24
CA VAL A 220 -24.73 -1.54 1.02
C VAL A 220 -24.17 -1.56 2.43
N VAL A 221 -23.72 -0.41 2.92
CA VAL A 221 -23.33 -0.20 4.33
C VAL A 221 -24.35 0.73 4.97
N ASN A 222 -24.99 0.27 6.05
CA ASN A 222 -26.07 1.00 6.72
C ASN A 222 -26.30 0.43 8.13
N ASP A 223 -26.40 1.31 9.13
CA ASP A 223 -26.61 0.98 10.53
C ASP A 223 -27.92 0.23 10.82
N LYS A 224 -28.93 0.40 9.95
CA LYS A 224 -30.23 -0.27 10.06
C LYS A 224 -30.21 -1.74 9.64
N LEU A 225 -29.14 -2.21 9.03
CA LEU A 225 -29.00 -3.61 8.60
C LEU A 225 -28.49 -4.46 9.77
N ASN A 226 -28.95 -5.71 9.87
CA ASN A 226 -28.60 -6.61 10.98
C ASN A 226 -27.08 -6.74 11.20
N ASN A 227 -26.31 -6.77 10.12
CA ASN A 227 -24.85 -6.88 10.16
C ASN A 227 -24.13 -5.54 9.92
N GLY A 228 -24.85 -4.42 9.81
CA GLY A 228 -24.32 -3.13 9.39
C GLY A 228 -23.97 -3.03 7.89
N PHE A 229 -24.09 -4.13 7.15
CA PHE A 229 -23.91 -4.19 5.71
C PHE A 229 -24.77 -5.31 5.08
N GLU A 230 -24.98 -5.23 3.77
CA GLU A 230 -25.64 -6.23 2.94
C GLU A 230 -24.94 -6.31 1.58
N ILE A 231 -24.75 -7.52 1.07
CA ILE A 231 -24.31 -7.75 -0.31
C ILE A 231 -25.45 -8.41 -1.07
N SER A 232 -25.88 -7.77 -2.16
CA SER A 232 -26.95 -8.28 -3.03
C SER A 232 -26.47 -8.42 -4.47
N LEU A 233 -27.07 -9.36 -5.20
CA LEU A 233 -26.89 -9.49 -6.64
C LEU A 233 -27.89 -8.58 -7.32
N VAL A 234 -27.38 -7.68 -8.16
CA VAL A 234 -28.19 -6.69 -8.87
C VAL A 234 -28.07 -6.81 -10.38
N GLY A 235 -27.32 -7.78 -10.93
CA GLY A 235 -27.28 -7.99 -12.37
C GLY A 235 -26.24 -9.00 -12.83
N SER A 236 -26.14 -9.16 -14.15
CA SER A 236 -25.12 -9.97 -14.80
C SER A 236 -24.77 -9.42 -16.19
N VAL A 237 -23.54 -9.65 -16.63
CA VAL A 237 -23.03 -9.23 -17.95
C VAL A 237 -22.69 -10.47 -18.79
N GLY A 238 -23.41 -10.67 -19.90
CA GLY A 238 -23.12 -11.74 -20.85
C GLY A 238 -23.72 -13.11 -20.50
N GLU A 239 -22.88 -14.17 -20.53
CA GLU A 239 -23.25 -15.59 -20.38
C GLU A 239 -23.84 -15.96 -19.00
N GLU A 240 -24.42 -17.18 -18.91
CA GLU A 240 -24.96 -17.71 -17.66
C GLU A 240 -23.92 -17.69 -16.54
N THR A 241 -24.35 -17.20 -15.37
CA THR A 241 -23.52 -17.16 -14.15
C THR A 241 -22.91 -18.53 -13.84
N ASP A 242 -21.61 -18.56 -13.54
CA ASP A 242 -20.88 -19.76 -13.14
C ASP A 242 -21.68 -20.56 -12.07
N PRO A 243 -21.90 -21.88 -12.25
CA PRO A 243 -22.62 -22.72 -11.29
C PRO A 243 -22.13 -22.62 -9.83
N ALA A 244 -20.83 -22.41 -9.61
CA ALA A 244 -20.27 -22.18 -8.28
C ALA A 244 -20.75 -20.85 -7.71
N VAL A 245 -20.77 -19.80 -8.53
CA VAL A 245 -21.29 -18.48 -8.19
C VAL A 245 -22.79 -18.55 -7.94
N LYS A 246 -23.57 -19.27 -8.77
CA LYS A 246 -25.00 -19.54 -8.54
C LYS A 246 -25.24 -20.27 -7.21
N THR A 247 -24.37 -21.20 -6.83
CA THR A 247 -24.46 -21.93 -5.56
C THR A 247 -24.21 -21.01 -4.37
N VAL A 248 -23.15 -20.20 -4.43
CA VAL A 248 -22.86 -19.18 -3.41
C VAL A 248 -24.04 -18.21 -3.33
N ILE A 249 -24.50 -17.64 -4.44
CA ILE A 249 -25.66 -16.74 -4.49
C ILE A 249 -26.92 -17.38 -3.88
N ARG A 250 -27.23 -18.63 -4.23
CA ARG A 250 -28.39 -19.35 -3.68
C ARG A 250 -28.28 -19.49 -2.17
N GLN A 251 -27.08 -19.76 -1.65
CA GLN A 251 -26.85 -19.82 -0.22
C GLN A 251 -26.92 -18.42 0.44
N ILE A 252 -26.49 -17.33 -0.22
CA ILE A 252 -26.67 -15.93 0.28
C ILE A 252 -28.17 -15.66 0.44
N LYS A 253 -28.96 -15.92 -0.60
CA LYS A 253 -30.41 -15.65 -0.64
C LYS A 253 -31.22 -16.42 0.40
N ILE A 254 -30.75 -17.60 0.80
CA ILE A 254 -31.42 -18.45 1.82
C ILE A 254 -30.85 -18.15 3.23
N GLY A 255 -29.94 -17.18 3.37
CA GLY A 255 -29.32 -16.82 4.64
C GLY A 255 -28.42 -17.93 5.22
N LYS A 256 -27.91 -18.83 4.36
CA LYS A 256 -27.19 -20.05 4.75
C LYS A 256 -25.67 -19.98 4.52
N ILE A 257 -25.10 -18.87 4.06
CA ILE A 257 -23.64 -18.76 3.96
C ILE A 257 -23.05 -18.35 5.30
N PHE A 258 -22.22 -19.24 5.83
CA PHE A 258 -21.28 -18.91 6.88
C PHE A 258 -19.82 -18.92 6.41
N ASP A 259 -19.54 -19.24 5.12
CA ASP A 259 -18.18 -19.20 4.60
C ASP A 259 -17.89 -17.89 3.85
N ILE A 260 -17.63 -16.86 4.63
CA ILE A 260 -17.23 -15.53 4.15
C ILE A 260 -15.95 -15.57 3.31
N ASN A 261 -15.09 -16.58 3.52
CA ASN A 261 -13.85 -16.73 2.77
C ASN A 261 -14.13 -17.10 1.32
N VAL A 262 -15.13 -17.94 1.05
CA VAL A 262 -15.53 -18.28 -0.34
C VAL A 262 -16.15 -17.06 -1.03
N LEU A 263 -16.99 -16.31 -0.33
CA LEU A 263 -17.57 -15.06 -0.85
C LEU A 263 -16.45 -14.09 -1.25
N ILE A 264 -15.50 -13.86 -0.36
CA ILE A 264 -14.47 -12.83 -0.59
C ILE A 264 -13.43 -13.29 -1.60
N SER A 265 -12.96 -14.53 -1.51
CA SER A 265 -11.92 -15.04 -2.41
C SER A 265 -12.38 -15.15 -3.86
N LYS A 266 -13.65 -15.45 -4.09
CA LYS A 266 -14.19 -15.65 -5.44
C LYS A 266 -14.96 -14.45 -5.97
N LEU A 267 -15.61 -13.67 -5.11
CA LEU A 267 -16.61 -12.68 -5.53
C LEU A 267 -16.35 -11.28 -5.01
N PHE A 268 -15.28 -11.05 -4.26
CA PHE A 268 -14.86 -9.73 -3.82
C PHE A 268 -13.48 -9.38 -4.36
N PHE A 269 -12.99 -8.20 -4.03
CA PHE A 269 -11.78 -7.63 -4.61
C PHE A 269 -10.92 -6.97 -3.52
N TYR A 270 -9.63 -6.87 -3.81
CA TYR A 270 -8.67 -6.18 -2.96
C TYR A 270 -8.36 -4.79 -3.54
N THR A 271 -8.28 -3.74 -2.72
CA THR A 271 -7.90 -2.41 -3.19
C THR A 271 -6.47 -2.03 -2.84
N ILE A 272 -5.68 -1.61 -3.82
CA ILE A 272 -4.40 -0.94 -3.66
C ILE A 272 -4.64 0.55 -3.91
N ALA A 273 -4.64 1.37 -2.87
CA ALA A 273 -4.81 2.82 -3.01
C ALA A 273 -3.46 3.54 -2.88
N ILE A 274 -3.06 4.29 -3.89
CA ILE A 274 -1.83 5.07 -3.89
C ILE A 274 -2.17 6.55 -3.76
N ASN A 275 -1.73 7.18 -2.67
CA ASN A 275 -1.93 8.60 -2.40
C ASN A 275 -0.69 9.20 -1.75
N TYR A 276 0.00 10.09 -2.48
CA TYR A 276 1.15 10.85 -2.00
C TYR A 276 0.81 12.29 -1.58
N SER A 277 -0.48 12.65 -1.56
CA SER A 277 -0.91 13.99 -1.15
C SER A 277 -0.78 14.16 0.37
N ASN A 278 0.19 14.99 0.80
CA ASN A 278 0.57 15.16 2.21
C ASN A 278 -0.58 15.60 3.13
N TYR A 279 -1.54 16.36 2.62
CA TYR A 279 -2.65 16.90 3.43
C TYR A 279 -3.91 16.02 3.44
N SER A 280 -3.95 15.00 2.59
CA SER A 280 -5.08 14.07 2.53
C SER A 280 -4.95 12.94 3.55
N LEU A 281 -6.05 12.23 3.83
CA LEU A 281 -6.08 11.01 4.65
C LEU A 281 -5.40 11.13 6.03
N ASN A 282 -5.42 12.33 6.62
CA ASN A 282 -4.83 12.58 7.92
C ASN A 282 -5.76 12.07 9.03
N SER A 283 -5.31 11.07 9.78
CA SER A 283 -6.06 10.43 10.86
C SER A 283 -6.52 11.41 11.95
N ASN A 284 -5.78 12.49 12.19
CA ASN A 284 -6.16 13.53 13.15
C ASN A 284 -7.32 14.43 12.66
N VAL A 285 -7.64 14.37 11.36
CA VAL A 285 -8.71 15.18 10.74
C VAL A 285 -9.91 14.31 10.40
N ILE A 286 -9.69 13.18 9.69
CA ILE A 286 -10.79 12.33 9.20
C ILE A 286 -11.23 11.26 10.21
N GLY A 287 -10.39 10.97 11.20
CA GLY A 287 -10.59 9.94 12.22
C GLY A 287 -9.52 8.84 12.20
N GLY A 288 -9.29 8.21 13.35
CA GLY A 288 -8.32 7.14 13.55
C GLY A 288 -8.67 5.86 12.79
N TRP A 289 -9.93 5.68 12.37
CA TRP A 289 -10.38 4.55 11.56
C TRP A 289 -9.53 4.35 10.29
N ILE A 290 -9.07 5.44 9.67
CA ILE A 290 -8.25 5.35 8.44
C ILE A 290 -6.89 4.67 8.70
N THR A 291 -6.33 4.80 9.90
CA THR A 291 -5.01 4.24 10.26
C THR A 291 -4.98 2.74 10.01
N SER A 292 -6.08 2.05 10.31
CA SER A 292 -6.23 0.61 10.10
C SER A 292 -6.06 0.18 8.64
N LEU A 293 -6.35 1.07 7.68
CA LEU A 293 -6.30 0.78 6.25
C LEU A 293 -4.92 1.00 5.61
N PHE A 294 -3.96 1.57 6.35
CA PHE A 294 -2.57 1.68 5.89
C PHE A 294 -1.74 0.39 6.17
N HIS A 295 -2.25 -0.49 7.03
CA HIS A 295 -1.52 -1.67 7.51
C HIS A 295 -1.71 -2.89 6.60
N LYS A 296 -0.71 -3.19 5.76
CA LYS A 296 -0.58 -4.47 5.02
C LYS A 296 -0.17 -5.68 5.86
N ASN A 297 0.16 -5.45 7.13
CA ASN A 297 0.76 -6.44 8.03
C ASN A 297 -0.27 -7.46 8.58
N ASP A 298 -1.54 -7.35 8.21
CA ASP A 298 -2.56 -8.35 8.47
C ASP A 298 -2.50 -9.54 7.49
N GLY A 299 -1.50 -9.56 6.60
CA GLY A 299 -1.35 -10.57 5.57
C GLY A 299 -2.24 -10.34 4.35
N TYR A 300 -2.61 -9.08 4.08
CA TYR A 300 -3.53 -8.68 3.01
C TYR A 300 -4.94 -9.25 3.23
N LYS A 301 -5.35 -9.41 4.49
CA LYS A 301 -6.69 -9.84 4.85
C LYS A 301 -7.71 -8.74 4.59
N THR A 302 -7.47 -7.55 5.12
CA THR A 302 -8.32 -6.38 4.91
C THR A 302 -8.32 -6.01 3.42
N PRO A 303 -9.47 -5.97 2.73
CA PRO A 303 -9.57 -5.75 1.27
C PRO A 303 -9.17 -4.34 0.79
N VAL A 304 -8.29 -3.65 1.52
CA VAL A 304 -7.68 -2.40 1.11
C VAL A 304 -6.33 -2.21 1.80
N VAL A 305 -5.34 -1.71 1.05
CA VAL A 305 -4.15 -1.06 1.60
C VAL A 305 -4.02 0.33 0.98
N ILE A 306 -3.80 1.33 1.83
CA ILE A 306 -3.43 2.67 1.41
C ILE A 306 -1.91 2.81 1.54
N ASN A 307 -1.26 3.25 0.47
CA ASN A 307 0.19 3.43 0.39
C ASN A 307 0.53 4.87 -0.01
N PRO A 308 1.55 5.51 0.60
CA PRO A 308 2.44 4.96 1.63
C PRO A 308 1.80 4.88 3.02
N MET A 309 2.40 4.10 3.91
CA MET A 309 1.98 3.99 5.31
C MET A 309 2.07 5.36 6.00
N ARG A 310 0.99 5.80 6.65
CA ARG A 310 0.97 7.05 7.42
C ARG A 310 0.77 6.82 8.91
N THR A 311 1.49 7.59 9.71
CA THR A 311 1.27 7.72 11.16
C THR A 311 0.99 9.19 11.46
N ASP A 312 -0.18 9.49 12.02
CA ASP A 312 -0.65 10.86 12.28
C ASP A 312 -0.61 11.77 11.03
N GLY A 313 -0.95 11.19 9.88
CA GLY A 313 -0.92 11.87 8.57
C GLY A 313 0.47 12.03 7.95
N ARG A 314 1.54 11.55 8.60
CA ARG A 314 2.93 11.66 8.10
C ARG A 314 3.43 10.31 7.60
N PHE A 315 4.17 10.30 6.49
CA PHE A 315 4.94 9.14 6.04
C PHE A 315 6.43 9.50 5.96
N ASP A 316 7.31 8.52 6.18
CA ASP A 316 8.76 8.72 6.07
C ASP A 316 9.21 8.47 4.62
N VAL A 317 9.57 9.56 3.94
CA VAL A 317 10.05 9.53 2.55
C VAL A 317 11.33 8.69 2.41
N ASN A 318 12.19 8.66 3.44
CA ASN A 318 13.44 7.90 3.38
C ASN A 318 13.17 6.39 3.48
N GLU A 319 12.22 5.99 4.32
CA GLU A 319 11.80 4.60 4.37
C GLU A 319 11.13 4.18 3.07
N GLU A 320 10.26 5.00 2.49
CA GLU A 320 9.66 4.67 1.19
C GLU A 320 10.68 4.62 0.05
N ASN A 321 11.66 5.53 0.01
CA ASN A 321 12.74 5.44 -0.99
C ASN A 321 13.54 4.14 -0.81
N HIS A 322 13.86 3.77 0.43
CA HIS A 322 14.54 2.51 0.71
C HIS A 322 13.72 1.30 0.26
N PHE A 323 12.41 1.27 0.53
CA PHE A 323 11.54 0.19 0.08
C PHE A 323 11.39 0.19 -1.45
N ALA A 324 11.27 1.35 -2.08
CA ALA A 324 11.14 1.46 -3.53
C ALA A 324 12.37 0.92 -4.26
N LYS A 325 13.59 1.23 -3.79
CA LYS A 325 14.84 0.65 -4.36
C LYS A 325 14.87 -0.88 -4.23
N TYR A 326 14.41 -1.41 -3.09
CA TYR A 326 14.32 -2.86 -2.89
C TYR A 326 13.28 -3.52 -3.82
N ARG A 327 12.10 -2.89 -3.97
CA ARG A 327 11.05 -3.34 -4.91
C ARG A 327 11.56 -3.31 -6.36
N LEU A 328 12.24 -2.22 -6.72
CA LEU A 328 12.84 -2.03 -8.03
C LEU A 328 13.89 -3.10 -8.36
N LEU A 329 14.73 -3.48 -7.39
CA LEU A 329 15.75 -4.52 -7.59
C LEU A 329 15.14 -5.82 -8.14
N SER A 330 14.04 -6.29 -7.56
CA SER A 330 13.37 -7.54 -8.00
C SER A 330 12.96 -7.48 -9.48
N ASN A 331 12.38 -6.35 -9.88
CA ASN A 331 11.91 -6.15 -11.24
C ASN A 331 13.07 -5.96 -12.23
N LEU A 332 14.12 -5.23 -11.83
CA LEU A 332 15.34 -5.07 -12.64
C LEU A 332 16.01 -6.41 -12.94
N LEU A 333 16.11 -7.30 -11.95
CA LEU A 333 16.69 -8.62 -12.15
C LEU A 333 15.82 -9.51 -13.04
N SER A 334 14.50 -9.39 -12.93
CA SER A 334 13.57 -10.08 -13.84
C SER A 334 13.75 -9.61 -15.29
N SER A 335 13.83 -8.30 -15.53
CA SER A 335 14.11 -7.73 -16.86
C SER A 335 15.50 -8.12 -17.37
N CYS A 336 16.52 -8.15 -16.50
CA CYS A 336 17.86 -8.63 -16.84
C CYS A 336 17.86 -10.08 -17.33
N LYS A 337 17.09 -10.96 -16.68
CA LYS A 337 16.98 -12.37 -17.08
C LYS A 337 16.28 -12.55 -18.43
N GLN A 338 15.37 -11.65 -18.81
CA GLN A 338 14.73 -11.66 -20.13
C GLN A 338 15.65 -11.15 -21.25
N SER A 339 16.51 -10.19 -20.92
CA SER A 339 17.36 -9.55 -21.93
C SER A 339 18.39 -10.54 -22.49
N THR A 340 18.34 -10.78 -23.80
CA THR A 340 19.37 -11.55 -24.51
C THR A 340 20.63 -10.70 -24.68
N ASP A 341 21.75 -11.19 -24.17
CA ASP A 341 23.13 -10.69 -24.36
C ASP A 341 23.35 -9.17 -24.21
N GLY A 342 23.75 -8.77 -22.99
CA GLY A 342 24.60 -7.59 -22.78
C GLY A 342 24.00 -6.22 -23.12
N LYS A 343 22.69 -6.16 -23.42
CA LYS A 343 21.99 -4.89 -23.62
C LYS A 343 21.84 -4.17 -22.28
N ASP A 344 22.05 -2.86 -22.34
CA ASP A 344 21.86 -1.99 -21.19
C ASP A 344 20.41 -2.06 -20.70
N LEU A 345 20.22 -2.18 -19.38
CA LEU A 345 18.90 -2.25 -18.75
C LEU A 345 18.35 -0.85 -18.55
N PRO A 346 17.37 -0.40 -19.35
CA PRO A 346 16.83 0.95 -19.20
C PRO A 346 16.08 1.07 -17.87
N LEU A 347 16.32 2.16 -17.15
CA LEU A 347 15.47 2.60 -16.05
C LEU A 347 14.58 3.77 -16.48
N THR A 348 15.12 4.64 -17.32
CA THR A 348 14.40 5.72 -18.02
C THR A 348 14.79 5.70 -19.50
N GLU A 349 14.27 6.64 -20.29
CA GLU A 349 14.59 6.73 -21.72
C GLU A 349 16.06 7.02 -22.02
N ILE A 350 16.77 7.63 -21.05
CA ILE A 350 18.13 8.13 -21.22
C ILE A 350 19.10 7.54 -20.19
N GLN A 351 18.62 6.87 -19.14
CA GLN A 351 19.43 6.26 -18.10
C GLN A 351 19.26 4.74 -18.06
N PHE A 352 20.39 4.06 -17.87
CA PHE A 352 20.48 2.61 -17.82
C PHE A 352 21.17 2.17 -16.54
N VAL A 353 20.79 1.02 -16.01
CA VAL A 353 21.43 0.43 -14.83
C VAL A 353 22.83 -0.04 -15.18
N LYS A 354 23.82 0.48 -14.47
CA LYS A 354 25.23 0.10 -14.60
C LYS A 354 25.61 -0.92 -13.54
N SER A 355 25.33 -0.61 -12.27
CA SER A 355 25.69 -1.48 -11.14
C SER A 355 24.76 -1.27 -9.94
N ILE A 356 24.81 -2.20 -9.01
CA ILE A 356 23.99 -2.28 -7.80
C ILE A 356 24.94 -2.37 -6.62
N HIS A 357 24.82 -1.39 -5.72
CA HIS A 357 25.69 -1.21 -4.57
C HIS A 357 24.95 -1.70 -3.33
N PHE A 358 25.59 -2.57 -2.56
CA PHE A 358 25.09 -3.06 -1.28
C PHE A 358 25.97 -2.54 -0.15
N ARG A 359 25.36 -2.06 0.93
CA ARG A 359 26.06 -1.63 2.15
C ARG A 359 25.37 -2.21 3.38
N LEU A 360 26.13 -2.79 4.31
CA LEU A 360 25.54 -3.34 5.54
C LEU A 360 24.87 -2.22 6.36
N ASN A 361 23.66 -2.50 6.86
CA ASN A 361 22.95 -1.64 7.80
C ASN A 361 22.83 -2.30 9.17
N GLU A 362 23.89 -2.16 9.96
CA GLU A 362 23.96 -2.76 11.30
C GLU A 362 22.86 -2.27 12.24
N LYS A 363 22.33 -1.05 12.03
CA LYS A 363 21.27 -0.48 12.88
C LYS A 363 19.95 -1.26 12.77
N LYS A 364 19.75 -2.02 11.70
CA LYS A 364 18.55 -2.84 11.51
C LYS A 364 18.58 -4.18 12.25
N ILE A 365 19.67 -4.50 12.94
CA ILE A 365 19.90 -5.81 13.53
C ILE A 365 19.95 -5.65 15.05
N GLU A 366 19.07 -6.37 15.74
CA GLU A 366 19.13 -6.51 17.20
C GLU A 366 20.35 -7.35 17.57
N LYS A 367 21.48 -6.68 17.81
CA LYS A 367 22.66 -7.31 18.38
C LYS A 367 22.30 -7.78 19.80
N TYR A 368 22.91 -8.87 20.29
CA TYR A 368 22.82 -9.37 21.68
C TYR A 368 21.78 -10.44 22.06
N ARG A 369 20.91 -10.96 21.18
CA ARG A 369 20.03 -12.10 21.56
C ARG A 369 20.81 -13.41 21.62
N ILE A 370 21.59 -13.66 20.57
CA ILE A 370 22.64 -14.68 20.52
C ILE A 370 23.99 -13.98 20.50
N VAL A 371 24.92 -14.47 21.31
CA VAL A 371 26.31 -14.02 21.37
C VAL A 371 27.23 -15.22 21.19
N ASP A 372 28.19 -15.10 20.29
CA ASP A 372 29.24 -16.09 20.12
C ASP A 372 30.42 -15.78 21.07
N THR A 373 30.86 -16.78 21.83
CA THR A 373 32.02 -16.68 22.74
C THR A 373 33.25 -17.44 22.23
N GLY A 374 33.29 -17.78 20.93
CA GLY A 374 34.31 -18.62 20.28
C GLY A 374 34.09 -20.11 20.49
N ASN A 375 33.86 -20.53 21.74
CA ASN A 375 33.65 -21.94 22.06
C ASN A 375 32.21 -22.41 21.88
N PHE A 376 31.22 -21.58 22.21
CA PHE A 376 29.80 -21.92 22.13
C PHE A 376 28.95 -20.65 21.90
N LEU A 377 27.71 -20.88 21.46
CA LEU A 377 26.70 -19.83 21.35
C LEU A 377 26.00 -19.65 22.70
N LYS A 378 25.86 -18.41 23.14
CA LYS A 378 25.11 -18.03 24.34
C LYS A 378 23.83 -17.31 23.94
N GLY A 379 22.70 -17.76 24.47
CA GLY A 379 21.37 -17.21 24.21
C GLY A 379 20.32 -17.98 25.01
N LYS A 380 19.03 -17.71 24.79
CA LYS A 380 17.97 -18.56 25.38
C LYS A 380 17.95 -19.91 24.66
N ASP A 381 17.80 -21.01 25.40
CA ASP A 381 17.80 -22.36 24.84
C ASP A 381 16.80 -22.53 23.68
N VAL A 382 15.59 -21.99 23.84
CA VAL A 382 14.54 -22.03 22.80
C VAL A 382 14.93 -21.24 21.54
N GLU A 383 15.64 -20.12 21.67
CA GLU A 383 16.09 -19.30 20.54
C GLU A 383 17.25 -19.96 19.79
N LEU A 384 18.19 -20.57 20.52
CA LEU A 384 19.28 -21.35 19.94
C LEU A 384 18.74 -22.56 19.19
N GLU A 385 17.78 -23.28 19.78
CA GLU A 385 17.13 -24.41 19.13
C GLU A 385 16.37 -23.96 17.88
N LEU A 386 15.59 -22.87 17.95
CA LEU A 386 14.85 -22.37 16.80
C LEU A 386 15.77 -22.07 15.62
N ILE A 387 16.91 -21.43 15.88
CA ILE A 387 17.90 -21.15 14.83
C ILE A 387 18.49 -22.44 14.27
N ASN A 388 18.83 -23.40 15.13
CA ASN A 388 19.34 -24.70 14.69
C ASN A 388 18.33 -25.40 13.77
N GLN A 389 17.07 -25.50 14.19
CA GLN A 389 15.99 -26.10 13.40
C GLN A 389 15.78 -25.39 12.06
N VAL A 390 15.81 -24.06 12.02
CA VAL A 390 15.68 -23.32 10.75
C VAL A 390 16.84 -23.64 9.80
N TYR A 391 18.08 -23.65 10.27
CA TYR A 391 19.23 -24.02 9.43
C TYR A 391 19.12 -25.45 8.92
N GLU A 392 18.81 -26.41 9.79
CA GLU A 392 18.71 -27.83 9.43
C GLU A 392 17.60 -28.08 8.40
N GLN A 393 16.48 -27.36 8.53
CA GLN A 393 15.34 -27.46 7.63
C GLN A 393 15.64 -26.87 6.25
N PHE A 394 16.30 -25.72 6.16
CA PHE A 394 16.57 -25.06 4.88
C PHE A 394 17.87 -25.52 4.21
N ILE A 395 18.83 -26.05 4.96
CA ILE A 395 20.13 -26.52 4.46
C ILE A 395 20.35 -27.97 4.93
N PRO A 396 19.62 -28.94 4.35
CA PRO A 396 19.66 -30.32 4.82
C PRO A 396 21.06 -30.92 4.71
N GLY A 397 21.51 -31.59 5.77
CA GLY A 397 22.81 -32.27 5.80
C GLY A 397 24.00 -31.39 6.22
N GLN A 398 23.82 -30.08 6.38
CA GLN A 398 24.82 -29.22 6.99
C GLN A 398 24.53 -28.97 8.47
N LYS A 399 25.54 -29.20 9.32
CA LYS A 399 25.44 -28.86 10.74
C LYS A 399 25.70 -27.37 10.93
N ILE A 400 24.96 -26.75 11.85
CA ILE A 400 25.17 -25.34 12.26
C ILE A 400 26.63 -25.04 12.60
N GLY A 401 27.35 -26.00 13.21
CA GLY A 401 28.77 -25.88 13.52
C GLY A 401 29.64 -25.72 12.28
N THR A 402 29.32 -26.41 11.18
CA THR A 402 30.03 -26.29 9.90
C THR A 402 29.80 -24.91 9.29
N ILE A 403 28.54 -24.47 9.20
CA ILE A 403 28.18 -23.13 8.71
C ILE A 403 28.86 -22.05 9.55
N ARG A 404 28.89 -22.20 10.87
CA ARG A 404 29.54 -21.30 11.82
C ARG A 404 31.06 -21.29 11.71
N THR A 405 31.72 -22.41 11.44
CA THR A 405 33.18 -22.40 11.19
C THR A 405 33.53 -21.80 9.85
N ASP A 406 32.60 -21.90 8.90
CA ASP A 406 32.82 -21.49 7.54
C ASP A 406 32.59 -19.98 7.32
N LEU A 407 31.67 -19.39 8.06
CA LEU A 407 31.51 -17.94 8.15
C LEU A 407 32.34 -17.41 9.33
N ASP A 408 32.81 -16.17 9.27
CA ASP A 408 33.35 -15.52 10.47
C ASP A 408 32.30 -15.54 11.61
N GLU A 409 32.74 -15.78 12.85
CA GLU A 409 31.88 -15.91 14.04
C GLU A 409 30.96 -14.70 14.22
N GLY A 410 31.45 -13.50 13.87
CA GLY A 410 30.69 -12.26 13.90
C GLY A 410 29.56 -12.24 12.89
N ILE A 411 29.78 -12.75 11.68
CA ILE A 411 28.78 -12.80 10.59
C ILE A 411 27.68 -13.80 10.92
N PHE A 412 28.06 -15.01 11.34
CA PHE A 412 27.09 -16.03 11.70
C PHE A 412 26.14 -15.51 12.79
N THR A 413 26.70 -14.85 13.81
CA THR A 413 25.96 -14.22 14.90
C THR A 413 25.07 -13.09 14.41
N LEU A 414 25.56 -12.26 13.49
CA LEU A 414 24.82 -11.15 12.89
C LEU A 414 23.56 -11.65 12.17
N ILE A 415 23.71 -12.66 11.31
CA ILE A 415 22.61 -13.19 10.50
C ILE A 415 21.62 -13.98 11.36
N SER A 416 22.11 -14.77 12.31
CA SER A 416 21.26 -15.51 13.26
C SER A 416 20.38 -14.57 14.10
N ASN A 417 20.95 -13.46 14.58
CA ASN A 417 20.18 -12.44 15.30
C ASN A 417 19.14 -11.75 14.41
N TYR A 418 19.49 -11.46 13.14
CA TYR A 418 18.53 -10.92 12.17
C TYR A 418 17.37 -11.90 11.90
N LEU A 419 17.66 -13.19 11.71
CA LEU A 419 16.66 -14.25 11.53
C LEU A 419 15.72 -14.33 12.73
N LEU A 420 16.26 -14.42 13.96
CA LEU A 420 15.45 -14.41 15.19
C LEU A 420 14.54 -13.20 15.27
N GLN A 421 15.06 -12.01 15.00
CA GLN A 421 14.28 -10.77 15.01
C GLN A 421 13.10 -10.83 14.04
N LYS A 422 13.33 -11.33 12.81
CA LYS A 422 12.26 -11.48 11.81
C LYS A 422 11.24 -12.53 12.20
N MET A 423 11.66 -13.69 12.73
CA MET A 423 10.74 -14.74 13.19
C MET A 423 9.87 -14.25 14.35
N VAL A 424 10.44 -13.52 15.31
CA VAL A 424 9.68 -12.90 16.41
C VAL A 424 8.68 -11.88 15.87
N LYS A 425 9.09 -11.05 14.90
CA LYS A 425 8.17 -10.12 14.24
C LYS A 425 7.03 -10.87 13.55
N ILE A 426 7.31 -11.96 12.84
CA ILE A 426 6.30 -12.79 12.18
C ILE A 426 5.28 -13.30 13.22
N CYS A 427 5.74 -13.92 14.31
CA CYS A 427 4.86 -14.45 15.36
C CYS A 427 4.02 -13.38 16.06
N LYS A 428 4.50 -12.13 16.12
CA LYS A 428 3.75 -11.00 16.70
C LYS A 428 2.73 -10.40 15.75
N THR A 429 2.88 -10.61 14.44
CA THR A 429 2.16 -9.86 13.41
C THR A 429 1.12 -10.71 12.70
N TYR A 430 1.47 -11.96 12.36
CA TYR A 430 0.66 -12.82 11.50
C TYR A 430 0.04 -13.98 12.28
N ASP A 431 -1.25 -14.19 12.07
CA ASP A 431 -1.97 -15.30 12.68
C ASP A 431 -1.41 -16.65 12.21
N GLY A 432 -1.50 -17.64 13.10
CA GLY A 432 -1.00 -18.99 12.84
C GLY A 432 0.49 -19.19 13.11
N PHE A 433 1.27 -18.15 13.38
CA PHE A 433 2.66 -18.26 13.82
C PHE A 433 2.75 -18.02 15.33
N VAL A 434 3.15 -19.05 16.08
CA VAL A 434 3.25 -18.98 17.55
C VAL A 434 4.71 -18.93 17.94
N TYR A 435 5.09 -17.95 18.77
CA TYR A 435 6.44 -17.88 19.29
C TYR A 435 6.69 -19.04 20.28
N PRO A 436 7.77 -19.81 20.12
CA PRO A 436 7.98 -21.00 20.91
C PRO A 436 8.32 -20.67 22.37
N THR A 437 7.73 -21.44 23.28
CA THR A 437 8.03 -21.46 24.72
C THR A 437 8.82 -22.70 25.13
N SER A 438 8.92 -23.69 24.23
CA SER A 438 9.68 -24.92 24.42
C SER A 438 10.49 -25.30 23.17
N ILE A 439 11.49 -26.16 23.34
CA ILE A 439 12.34 -26.71 22.25
C ILE A 439 11.48 -27.40 21.18
N LYS A 440 10.45 -28.16 21.59
CA LYS A 440 9.54 -28.84 20.65
C LYS A 440 8.77 -27.84 19.78
N GLU A 441 8.27 -26.76 20.38
CA GLU A 441 7.55 -25.70 19.64
C GLU A 441 8.46 -24.96 18.67
N ALA A 442 9.77 -24.87 18.96
CA ALA A 442 10.74 -24.26 18.07
C ALA A 442 10.83 -25.03 16.73
N GLY A 443 10.84 -26.36 16.78
CA GLY A 443 10.81 -27.21 15.58
C GLY A 443 9.53 -27.01 14.75
N VAL A 444 8.36 -26.94 15.40
CA VAL A 444 7.07 -26.70 14.72
C VAL A 444 7.06 -25.34 14.02
N LEU A 445 7.57 -24.29 14.66
CA LEU A 445 7.67 -22.98 14.03
C LEU A 445 8.63 -23.01 12.83
N ALA A 446 9.78 -23.67 12.95
CA ALA A 446 10.76 -23.78 11.86
C ALA A 446 10.18 -24.51 10.63
N GLU A 447 9.45 -25.61 10.84
CA GLU A 447 8.74 -26.35 9.79
C GLU A 447 7.71 -25.44 9.10
N LYS A 448 6.86 -24.75 9.87
CA LYS A 448 5.88 -23.82 9.33
C LYS A 448 6.51 -22.68 8.52
N ILE A 449 7.64 -22.14 8.97
CA ILE A 449 8.38 -21.10 8.23
C ILE A 449 8.93 -21.64 6.90
N LYS A 450 9.39 -22.89 6.87
CA LYS A 450 9.88 -23.54 5.64
C LYS A 450 8.77 -23.86 4.66
N GLU A 451 7.59 -24.26 5.14
CA GLU A 451 6.44 -24.56 4.30
C GLU A 451 5.79 -23.29 3.73
N ASP A 452 5.82 -22.18 4.48
CA ASP A 452 5.23 -20.93 4.05
C ASP A 452 6.08 -20.24 2.95
N ASP A 453 5.56 -20.19 1.72
CA ASP A 453 6.20 -19.57 0.56
C ASP A 453 5.66 -18.16 0.25
N THR A 454 4.99 -17.54 1.23
CA THR A 454 4.33 -16.24 1.04
C THR A 454 5.26 -15.06 1.37
N HIS A 455 4.78 -13.85 1.11
CA HIS A 455 5.49 -12.61 1.47
C HIS A 455 5.85 -12.48 2.96
N ILE A 456 5.20 -13.26 3.84
CA ILE A 456 5.47 -13.29 5.28
C ILE A 456 6.90 -13.76 5.55
N THR A 457 7.38 -14.78 4.83
CA THR A 457 8.68 -15.42 5.08
C THR A 457 9.78 -15.02 4.09
N PHE A 458 9.49 -14.21 3.07
CA PHE A 458 10.49 -13.75 2.09
C PHE A 458 11.79 -13.24 2.74
N LYS A 459 11.68 -12.44 3.83
CA LYS A 459 12.88 -11.91 4.51
C LYS A 459 13.72 -12.97 5.23
N ILE A 460 13.10 -14.07 5.66
CA ILE A 460 13.80 -15.23 6.22
C ILE A 460 14.50 -15.99 5.08
N ARG A 461 13.77 -16.28 4.00
CA ARG A 461 14.30 -16.96 2.81
C ARG A 461 15.47 -16.21 2.20
N GLN A 462 15.36 -14.90 2.01
CA GLN A 462 16.44 -14.02 1.54
C GLN A 462 17.68 -14.07 2.42
N ALA A 463 17.52 -14.11 3.74
CA ALA A 463 18.66 -14.21 4.66
C ALA A 463 19.32 -15.59 4.63
N ILE A 464 18.53 -16.66 4.48
CA ILE A 464 19.03 -18.03 4.36
C ILE A 464 19.73 -18.23 3.00
N HIS A 465 19.09 -17.84 1.90
CA HIS A 465 19.68 -17.90 0.57
C HIS A 465 20.93 -17.03 0.47
N PHE A 466 20.96 -15.87 1.14
CA PHE A 466 22.19 -15.09 1.26
C PHE A 466 23.33 -15.92 1.85
N ILE A 467 23.08 -16.69 2.92
CA ILE A 467 24.09 -17.57 3.50
C ILE A 467 24.53 -18.63 2.50
N ILE A 468 23.58 -19.31 1.85
CA ILE A 468 23.87 -20.37 0.88
C ILE A 468 24.76 -19.84 -0.26
N HIS A 469 24.31 -18.76 -0.91
CA HIS A 469 25.02 -18.16 -2.06
C HIS A 469 26.39 -17.58 -1.67
N THR A 470 26.53 -17.09 -0.44
CA THR A 470 27.82 -16.60 0.06
C THR A 470 28.75 -17.74 0.44
N TYR A 471 28.22 -18.78 1.08
CA TYR A 471 28.95 -19.96 1.55
C TYR A 471 29.51 -20.79 0.40
N ASP A 472 28.67 -21.15 -0.58
CA ASP A 472 29.05 -22.01 -1.71
C ASP A 472 30.04 -21.31 -2.68
N ARG A 473 30.21 -19.99 -2.54
CA ARG A 473 31.06 -19.15 -3.40
C ARG A 473 32.33 -18.63 -2.74
N LYS A 474 32.79 -19.25 -1.66
CA LYS A 474 34.09 -18.93 -1.04
C LYS A 474 35.21 -18.86 -2.09
N GLY A 475 35.91 -17.73 -2.14
CA GLY A 475 37.00 -17.49 -3.10
C GLY A 475 36.59 -16.96 -4.48
N SER A 476 35.30 -16.72 -4.74
CA SER A 476 34.86 -16.02 -5.95
C SER A 476 35.41 -14.58 -5.97
N PRO A 477 35.85 -14.06 -7.13
CA PRO A 477 36.45 -12.72 -7.23
C PRO A 477 35.49 -11.58 -6.88
N LYS A 478 34.17 -11.84 -6.87
CA LYS A 478 33.13 -10.96 -6.37
C LYS A 478 32.20 -11.74 -5.44
N ASN A 479 32.19 -11.38 -4.16
CA ASN A 479 31.31 -11.94 -3.13
C ASN A 479 31.09 -10.88 -2.03
N PHE A 480 30.16 -11.12 -1.12
CA PHE A 480 29.92 -10.30 0.07
C PHE A 480 30.99 -10.49 1.18
N LEU A 481 31.92 -11.43 0.99
CA LEU A 481 33.02 -11.70 1.91
C LEU A 481 34.36 -11.30 1.31
N ASP A 482 35.27 -10.82 2.15
CA ASP A 482 36.68 -10.63 1.82
C ASP A 482 37.47 -11.96 1.88
N SER A 483 38.79 -11.88 1.63
CA SER A 483 39.68 -13.04 1.67
C SER A 483 39.79 -13.70 3.05
N ASP A 484 39.43 -12.99 4.12
CA ASP A 484 39.48 -13.47 5.50
C ASP A 484 38.10 -13.97 5.98
N ASN A 485 37.14 -14.15 5.05
CA ASN A 485 35.74 -14.51 5.32
C ASN A 485 34.98 -13.49 6.18
N LYS A 486 35.40 -12.22 6.17
CA LYS A 486 34.69 -11.12 6.84
C LYS A 486 33.73 -10.43 5.88
N LEU A 487 32.62 -9.93 6.40
CA LEU A 487 31.63 -9.23 5.57
C LEU A 487 32.22 -7.90 5.11
N VAL A 488 32.21 -7.65 3.81
CA VAL A 488 32.66 -6.37 3.26
C VAL A 488 31.63 -5.29 3.60
N GLU A 489 32.11 -4.10 4.01
CA GLU A 489 31.22 -2.97 4.32
C GLU A 489 30.37 -2.55 3.11
N SER A 490 30.95 -2.64 1.91
CA SER A 490 30.26 -2.39 0.65
C SER A 490 30.69 -3.35 -0.46
N VAL A 491 29.74 -3.77 -1.30
CA VAL A 491 30.00 -4.60 -2.47
C VAL A 491 29.16 -4.13 -3.66
N VAL A 492 29.70 -4.27 -4.87
CA VAL A 492 29.08 -3.81 -6.11
C VAL A 492 28.95 -4.96 -7.10
N PHE A 493 27.75 -5.14 -7.62
CA PHE A 493 27.44 -6.13 -8.66
C PHE A 493 26.85 -5.44 -9.89
N SER A 494 27.18 -5.89 -11.10
CA SER A 494 26.26 -5.66 -12.23
C SER A 494 24.99 -6.51 -12.05
N PRO A 495 23.85 -6.16 -12.66
CA PRO A 495 22.64 -6.98 -12.58
C PRO A 495 22.86 -8.45 -12.98
N LYS A 496 23.67 -8.70 -14.02
CA LYS A 496 24.02 -10.04 -14.47
C LYS A 496 24.88 -10.79 -13.45
N GLU A 497 25.90 -10.14 -12.89
CA GLU A 497 26.74 -10.73 -11.84
C GLU A 497 25.93 -11.07 -10.58
N LEU A 498 24.94 -10.24 -10.24
CA LEU A 498 24.06 -10.51 -9.10
C LEU A 498 23.16 -11.72 -9.37
N LEU A 499 22.55 -11.81 -10.57
CA LEU A 499 21.79 -12.99 -10.99
C LEU A 499 22.67 -14.24 -10.98
N GLU A 500 23.89 -14.15 -11.50
CA GLU A 500 24.85 -15.25 -11.45
C GLU A 500 25.16 -15.63 -10.01
N TRP A 501 25.42 -14.67 -9.10
CA TRP A 501 25.64 -14.91 -7.67
C TRP A 501 24.47 -15.64 -7.00
N MET A 502 23.23 -15.31 -7.38
CA MET A 502 22.00 -15.96 -6.89
C MET A 502 21.73 -17.35 -7.50
N GLU A 503 22.62 -17.83 -8.38
CA GLU A 503 22.46 -19.05 -9.20
C GLU A 503 21.32 -18.96 -10.23
N SER A 504 21.03 -17.74 -10.69
CA SER A 504 20.05 -17.45 -11.75
C SER A 504 18.69 -18.11 -11.51
N PRO A 505 18.05 -17.84 -10.35
CA PRO A 505 16.81 -18.51 -9.95
C PRO A 505 15.69 -18.26 -10.95
N ASP A 506 14.65 -19.10 -10.91
CA ASP A 506 13.46 -18.92 -11.73
C ASP A 506 12.80 -17.56 -11.47
N TYR A 507 12.09 -17.03 -12.47
CA TYR A 507 11.50 -15.68 -12.41
C TYR A 507 10.67 -15.44 -11.15
N GLY A 508 9.78 -16.37 -10.81
CA GLY A 508 8.94 -16.28 -9.61
C GLY A 508 9.66 -16.49 -8.28
N ASP A 509 10.94 -16.89 -8.32
CA ASP A 509 11.75 -17.19 -7.13
C ASP A 509 12.89 -16.18 -6.90
N ILE A 510 13.15 -15.29 -7.86
CA ILE A 510 14.10 -14.17 -7.72
C ILE A 510 13.90 -13.43 -6.39
N ILE A 511 12.64 -13.17 -6.01
CA ILE A 511 12.32 -12.45 -4.77
C ILE A 511 12.83 -13.13 -3.50
N ASN A 512 12.88 -14.47 -3.47
CA ASN A 512 13.38 -15.24 -2.34
C ASN A 512 14.91 -15.24 -2.26
N HIS A 513 15.59 -14.98 -3.37
CA HIS A 513 17.06 -15.00 -3.48
C HIS A 513 17.69 -13.61 -3.38
N LEU A 514 16.90 -12.54 -3.36
CA LEU A 514 17.42 -11.19 -3.23
C LEU A 514 18.30 -11.06 -1.98
N PRO A 515 19.37 -10.25 -2.03
CA PRO A 515 20.15 -9.93 -0.83
C PRO A 515 19.23 -9.44 0.30
N SER A 516 19.49 -9.94 1.51
CA SER A 516 18.67 -9.67 2.69
C SER A 516 18.49 -8.17 2.94
N SER A 517 17.33 -7.77 3.48
CA SER A 517 17.02 -6.37 3.83
C SER A 517 17.89 -5.76 4.95
N MET A 518 18.87 -6.53 5.45
CA MET A 518 19.99 -6.02 6.24
C MET A 518 20.98 -5.16 5.43
N PHE A 519 20.94 -5.23 4.11
CA PHE A 519 21.71 -4.33 3.23
C PHE A 519 20.86 -3.13 2.79
N LEU A 520 21.50 -1.96 2.74
CA LEU A 520 21.05 -0.82 1.95
C LEU A 520 21.44 -1.06 0.50
N ILE A 521 20.55 -0.68 -0.41
CA ILE A 521 20.74 -0.79 -1.86
C ILE A 521 20.83 0.60 -2.44
N ASP A 522 21.80 0.80 -3.32
CA ASP A 522 21.81 1.93 -4.24
C ASP A 522 22.06 1.45 -5.67
N ILE A 523 21.47 2.16 -6.63
CA ILE A 523 21.48 1.76 -8.04
C ILE A 523 22.25 2.84 -8.81
N GLU A 524 23.42 2.46 -9.31
CA GLU A 524 24.25 3.31 -10.16
C GLU A 524 23.71 3.22 -11.59
N LEU A 525 23.46 4.39 -12.15
CA LEU A 525 22.97 4.60 -13.49
C LEU A 525 24.09 5.12 -14.38
N LYS A 526 23.97 4.85 -15.68
CA LYS A 526 24.77 5.49 -16.72
C LYS A 526 23.83 6.14 -17.73
N SER A 527 24.16 7.35 -18.16
CA SER A 527 23.46 7.99 -19.27
C SER A 527 23.81 7.32 -20.61
N LYS A 528 23.08 7.66 -21.68
CA LYS A 528 23.49 7.32 -23.06
C LYS A 528 24.90 7.80 -23.42
N THR A 529 25.37 8.89 -22.80
CA THR A 529 26.71 9.44 -23.01
C THR A 529 27.78 8.76 -22.13
N GLY A 530 27.38 7.84 -21.24
CA GLY A 530 28.27 7.11 -20.35
C GLY A 530 28.58 7.83 -19.03
N GLU A 531 27.98 8.99 -18.78
CA GLU A 531 28.16 9.73 -17.53
C GLU A 531 27.48 8.99 -16.36
N PRO A 532 28.17 8.81 -15.23
CA PRO A 532 27.59 8.15 -14.06
C PRO A 532 26.53 9.05 -13.42
N SER A 533 25.44 8.43 -12.98
CA SER A 533 24.40 9.03 -12.16
C SER A 533 23.95 8.00 -11.12
N PHE A 534 23.17 8.43 -10.13
CA PHE A 534 22.59 7.55 -9.12
C PHE A 534 21.09 7.75 -9.09
N PHE A 535 20.37 6.73 -8.64
CA PHE A 535 18.91 6.80 -8.47
C PHE A 535 18.48 8.05 -7.69
N ASP A 536 19.20 8.40 -6.63
CA ASP A 536 18.88 9.58 -5.79
C ASP A 536 19.12 10.93 -6.48
N LEU A 537 19.86 10.95 -7.60
CA LEU A 537 20.12 12.15 -8.41
C LEU A 537 19.11 12.32 -9.57
N MET A 538 18.18 11.37 -9.74
CA MET A 538 17.08 11.50 -10.69
C MET A 538 16.15 12.66 -10.32
N SER A 539 15.36 13.14 -11.28
CA SER A 539 14.34 14.16 -10.97
C SER A 539 13.27 13.58 -10.03
N SER A 540 12.69 14.42 -9.18
CA SER A 540 11.63 13.99 -8.26
C SER A 540 10.45 13.35 -8.99
N GLY A 541 10.11 13.85 -10.18
CA GLY A 541 9.05 13.28 -11.00
C GLY A 541 9.34 11.86 -11.49
N GLU A 542 10.56 11.57 -11.94
CA GLU A 542 10.96 10.22 -12.33
C GLU A 542 11.03 9.27 -11.14
N GLN A 543 11.59 9.74 -10.01
CA GLN A 543 11.63 8.94 -8.77
C GLN A 543 10.21 8.57 -8.32
N GLN A 544 9.28 9.54 -8.30
CA GLN A 544 7.91 9.29 -7.91
C GLN A 544 7.20 8.35 -8.87
N PHE A 545 7.42 8.50 -10.18
CA PHE A 545 6.87 7.59 -11.18
C PHE A 545 7.27 6.14 -10.90
N ILE A 546 8.57 5.92 -10.69
CA ILE A 546 9.09 4.61 -10.32
C ILE A 546 8.47 4.16 -8.99
N HIS A 547 8.45 4.99 -7.96
CA HIS A 547 7.87 4.62 -6.66
C HIS A 547 6.41 4.16 -6.77
N VAL A 548 5.59 4.87 -7.55
CA VAL A 548 4.17 4.55 -7.77
C VAL A 548 4.03 3.19 -8.47
N VAL A 549 4.71 2.99 -9.60
CA VAL A 549 4.65 1.73 -10.37
C VAL A 549 5.17 0.55 -9.53
N GLN A 550 6.32 0.72 -8.87
CA GLN A 550 6.94 -0.33 -8.06
C GLN A 550 6.10 -0.69 -6.82
N SER A 551 5.37 0.27 -6.24
CA SER A 551 4.46 -0.01 -5.13
C SER A 551 3.27 -0.87 -5.56
N VAL A 552 2.69 -0.59 -6.73
CA VAL A 552 1.62 -1.42 -7.31
C VAL A 552 2.12 -2.85 -7.56
N VAL A 553 3.24 -3.00 -8.26
CA VAL A 553 3.84 -4.31 -8.55
C VAL A 553 4.10 -5.09 -7.26
N TYR A 554 4.68 -4.43 -6.25
CA TYR A 554 4.95 -5.04 -4.94
C TYR A 554 3.68 -5.59 -4.29
N HIS A 555 2.58 -4.82 -4.29
CA HIS A 555 1.33 -5.27 -3.71
C HIS A 555 0.70 -6.42 -4.50
N ILE A 556 0.76 -6.39 -5.84
CA ILE A 556 0.28 -7.50 -6.69
C ILE A 556 1.06 -8.78 -6.39
N ILE A 557 2.39 -8.73 -6.30
CA ILE A 557 3.24 -9.91 -5.99
C ILE A 557 2.86 -10.50 -4.62
N ASN A 558 2.64 -9.67 -3.60
CA ASN A 558 2.30 -10.16 -2.27
C ASN A 558 0.89 -10.76 -2.22
N LEU A 559 -0.09 -10.14 -2.88
CA LEU A 559 -1.45 -10.66 -3.03
C LEU A 559 -1.45 -12.00 -3.78
N GLN A 560 -0.62 -12.11 -4.81
CA GLN A 560 -0.45 -13.37 -5.53
C GLN A 560 0.20 -14.44 -4.64
N SER A 561 1.19 -14.09 -3.81
CA SER A 561 1.88 -15.06 -2.94
C SER A 561 0.95 -15.78 -1.98
N ILE A 562 -0.09 -15.11 -1.46
CA ILE A 562 -1.06 -15.73 -0.54
C ILE A 562 -2.10 -16.59 -1.26
N SER A 563 -2.27 -16.43 -2.58
CA SER A 563 -3.22 -17.24 -3.37
C SER A 563 -2.81 -18.70 -3.52
N ASN A 564 -1.56 -19.03 -3.20
CA ASN A 564 -1.05 -20.41 -3.17
C ASN A 564 -1.43 -21.16 -1.89
N SER A 565 -1.97 -20.48 -0.87
CA SER A 565 -2.31 -21.06 0.43
C SER A 565 -3.81 -21.26 0.58
N GLU A 566 -4.26 -22.49 0.80
CA GLU A 566 -5.68 -22.80 1.04
C GLU A 566 -6.19 -22.27 2.39
N GLU A 567 -5.29 -22.02 3.35
CA GLU A 567 -5.63 -21.50 4.68
C GLU A 567 -5.88 -19.99 4.70
N ARG A 568 -5.50 -19.27 3.63
CA ARG A 568 -5.50 -17.81 3.61
C ARG A 568 -6.58 -17.24 2.71
N LEU A 569 -7.14 -16.12 3.16
CA LEU A 569 -8.01 -15.29 2.36
C LEU A 569 -7.21 -14.72 1.18
N SER A 570 -7.56 -15.11 -0.03
CA SER A 570 -6.94 -14.64 -1.27
C SER A 570 -7.92 -13.83 -2.10
N TYR A 571 -7.45 -13.18 -3.15
CA TYR A 571 -8.27 -12.34 -4.03
C TYR A 571 -7.92 -12.60 -5.49
N THR A 572 -8.96 -12.71 -6.33
CA THR A 572 -8.81 -12.88 -7.79
C THR A 572 -8.94 -11.56 -8.56
N ALA A 573 -9.55 -10.56 -7.93
CA ALA A 573 -9.76 -9.22 -8.46
C ALA A 573 -9.03 -8.17 -7.62
N VAL A 574 -8.38 -7.22 -8.30
CA VAL A 574 -7.68 -6.10 -7.67
C VAL A 574 -8.21 -4.78 -8.21
N ASN A 575 -8.57 -3.86 -7.33
CA ASN A 575 -8.83 -2.47 -7.64
C ASN A 575 -7.58 -1.65 -7.33
N ILE A 576 -7.05 -0.88 -8.27
CA ILE A 576 -5.96 0.07 -8.05
C ILE A 576 -6.55 1.47 -8.12
N LEU A 577 -6.46 2.22 -7.02
CA LEU A 577 -6.94 3.59 -6.95
C LEU A 577 -5.72 4.53 -6.89
N PHE A 578 -5.57 5.38 -7.90
CA PHE A 578 -4.56 6.43 -7.92
C PHE A 578 -5.22 7.76 -7.58
N ASP A 579 -4.79 8.42 -6.51
CA ASP A 579 -5.29 9.74 -6.11
C ASP A 579 -4.22 10.80 -6.38
N GLU A 580 -4.39 11.53 -7.49
CA GLU A 580 -3.52 12.65 -7.94
C GLU A 580 -2.02 12.33 -7.89
N VAL A 581 -1.66 11.08 -8.21
CA VAL A 581 -0.28 10.60 -8.13
C VAL A 581 0.63 11.25 -9.17
N GLU A 582 0.04 11.82 -10.21
CA GLU A 582 0.71 12.42 -11.35
C GLU A 582 1.15 13.86 -11.16
N LEU A 583 0.80 14.50 -10.04
CA LEU A 583 1.07 15.93 -9.77
C LEU A 583 2.56 16.31 -9.83
N TYR A 584 3.46 15.36 -9.59
CA TYR A 584 4.91 15.59 -9.63
C TYR A 584 5.55 15.09 -10.93
N PHE A 585 4.78 14.44 -11.80
CA PHE A 585 5.29 13.92 -13.07
C PHE A 585 5.46 15.07 -14.05
N HIS A 586 6.56 15.03 -14.81
CA HIS A 586 6.66 15.80 -16.04
C HIS A 586 5.49 15.42 -16.98
N PRO A 587 4.88 16.35 -17.73
CA PRO A 587 3.73 16.04 -18.59
C PRO A 587 3.91 14.83 -19.52
N ASP A 588 5.11 14.65 -20.07
CA ASP A 588 5.41 13.48 -20.91
C ASP A 588 5.41 12.15 -20.15
N LEU A 589 5.75 12.14 -18.85
CA LEU A 589 5.60 10.96 -17.99
C LEU A 589 4.12 10.68 -17.70
N GLN A 590 3.29 11.71 -17.54
CA GLN A 590 1.84 11.54 -17.37
C GLN A 590 1.22 10.85 -18.59
N ARG A 591 1.61 11.29 -19.80
CA ARG A 591 1.19 10.70 -21.08
C ARG A 591 1.62 9.24 -21.24
N LYS A 592 2.77 8.85 -20.69
CA LYS A 592 3.30 7.47 -20.79
C LYS A 592 2.77 6.56 -19.68
N PHE A 593 2.08 7.09 -18.68
CA PHE A 593 1.88 6.41 -17.41
C PHE A 593 1.10 5.10 -17.54
N ILE A 594 -0.03 5.10 -18.25
CA ILE A 594 -0.86 3.90 -18.42
C ILE A 594 -0.09 2.80 -19.16
N ASN A 595 0.65 3.15 -20.21
CA ASN A 595 1.47 2.21 -20.97
C ASN A 595 2.56 1.57 -20.10
N GLU A 596 3.33 2.37 -19.35
CA GLU A 596 4.41 1.85 -18.49
C GLU A 596 3.87 0.99 -17.34
N LEU A 597 2.74 1.38 -16.76
CA LEU A 597 2.07 0.59 -15.72
C LEU A 597 1.58 -0.76 -16.28
N ARG A 598 0.93 -0.74 -17.46
CA ARG A 598 0.51 -1.95 -18.17
C ARG A 598 1.70 -2.86 -18.47
N ASN A 599 2.79 -2.31 -19.00
CA ASN A 599 4.00 -3.06 -19.30
C ASN A 599 4.63 -3.66 -18.03
N SER A 600 4.61 -2.91 -16.92
CA SER A 600 5.08 -3.40 -15.62
C SER A 600 4.24 -4.56 -15.09
N ILE A 601 2.91 -4.54 -15.31
CA ILE A 601 2.02 -5.66 -14.98
C ILE A 601 2.29 -6.87 -15.89
N GLY A 602 2.50 -6.65 -17.20
CA GLY A 602 2.86 -7.72 -18.15
C GLY A 602 4.22 -8.35 -17.87
N ASN A 603 5.13 -7.61 -17.25
CA ASN A 603 6.44 -8.11 -16.82
C ASN A 603 6.41 -8.89 -15.49
N LEU A 604 5.24 -9.09 -14.89
CA LEU A 604 5.13 -9.92 -13.69
C LEU A 604 5.25 -11.40 -14.02
N TYR A 605 5.76 -12.16 -13.07
CA TYR A 605 5.69 -13.61 -13.06
C TYR A 605 4.89 -14.02 -11.83
N LEU A 606 3.62 -14.39 -12.04
CA LEU A 606 2.68 -14.56 -10.91
C LEU A 606 2.73 -15.96 -10.29
N LYS A 607 3.21 -16.99 -11.00
CA LYS A 607 3.43 -18.38 -10.49
C LYS A 607 2.13 -19.04 -9.98
N GLY A 608 1.93 -20.32 -10.31
CA GLY A 608 0.78 -21.10 -9.82
C GLY A 608 -0.47 -20.99 -10.70
N LYS A 609 -1.47 -21.82 -10.40
CA LYS A 609 -2.71 -22.00 -11.21
C LYS A 609 -3.87 -21.08 -10.79
N GLY A 610 -3.77 -20.41 -9.65
CA GLY A 610 -4.80 -19.52 -9.10
C GLY A 610 -4.26 -18.12 -8.76
N GLY A 611 -5.14 -17.26 -8.25
CA GLY A 611 -4.81 -15.90 -7.82
C GLY A 611 -5.37 -14.84 -8.75
N ILE A 612 -4.61 -13.75 -8.93
CA ILE A 612 -5.11 -12.54 -9.61
C ILE A 612 -5.36 -12.85 -11.09
N SER A 613 -6.57 -12.54 -11.55
CA SER A 613 -7.01 -12.69 -12.95
C SER A 613 -7.59 -11.41 -13.55
N SER A 614 -7.88 -10.41 -12.71
CA SER A 614 -8.52 -9.17 -13.14
C SER A 614 -8.08 -7.98 -12.32
N ILE A 615 -7.88 -6.84 -12.97
CA ILE A 615 -7.44 -5.58 -12.38
C ILE A 615 -8.34 -4.46 -12.92
N ASN A 616 -8.92 -3.69 -12.01
CA ASN A 616 -9.55 -2.41 -12.31
C ASN A 616 -8.62 -1.29 -11.85
N ILE A 617 -8.40 -0.27 -12.68
CA ILE A 617 -7.64 0.92 -12.33
C ILE A 617 -8.61 2.11 -12.35
N LEU A 618 -8.64 2.86 -11.25
CA LEU A 618 -9.38 4.11 -11.10
C LEU A 618 -8.42 5.26 -10.83
N PHE A 619 -8.38 6.22 -11.75
CA PHE A 619 -7.63 7.47 -11.58
C PHE A 619 -8.53 8.57 -10.99
N LEU A 620 -8.13 9.20 -9.91
CA LEU A 620 -8.68 10.50 -9.48
C LEU A 620 -7.69 11.55 -9.94
N THR A 621 -7.99 12.23 -11.04
CA THR A 621 -6.98 12.97 -11.79
C THR A 621 -7.46 14.34 -12.24
N HIS A 622 -6.47 15.22 -12.39
CA HIS A 622 -6.57 16.51 -13.06
C HIS A 622 -5.73 16.56 -14.34
N SER A 623 -5.30 15.40 -14.84
CA SER A 623 -4.39 15.32 -15.97
C SER A 623 -5.13 15.04 -17.27
N PRO A 624 -5.16 15.98 -18.23
CA PRO A 624 -5.63 15.71 -19.59
C PRO A 624 -4.77 14.63 -20.29
N PHE A 625 -3.50 14.52 -19.90
CA PHE A 625 -2.55 13.56 -20.47
C PHE A 625 -2.97 12.12 -20.14
N ILE A 626 -3.47 11.87 -18.92
CA ILE A 626 -4.00 10.57 -18.52
C ILE A 626 -5.36 10.32 -19.18
N LEU A 627 -6.24 11.33 -19.24
CA LEU A 627 -7.57 11.18 -19.84
C LEU A 627 -7.52 10.88 -21.34
N SER A 628 -6.48 11.32 -22.06
CA SER A 628 -6.27 11.01 -23.48
C SER A 628 -6.15 9.50 -23.75
N ASP A 629 -5.79 8.69 -22.76
CA ASP A 629 -5.69 7.23 -22.87
C ASP A 629 -6.97 6.49 -22.39
N ILE A 630 -8.03 7.21 -21.97
CA ILE A 630 -9.24 6.63 -21.37
C ILE A 630 -10.49 7.03 -22.18
N PRO A 631 -11.34 6.08 -22.60
CA PRO A 631 -12.62 6.39 -23.26
C PRO A 631 -13.58 7.21 -22.40
N SER A 632 -14.33 8.12 -23.02
CA SER A 632 -15.27 9.02 -22.32
C SER A 632 -16.35 8.25 -21.54
N SER A 633 -16.74 7.06 -22.03
CA SER A 633 -17.66 6.16 -21.34
C SER A 633 -17.15 5.71 -19.96
N ASN A 634 -15.84 5.78 -19.72
CA ASN A 634 -15.17 5.37 -18.48
C ASN A 634 -14.64 6.57 -17.70
N VAL A 635 -15.11 7.78 -18.03
CA VAL A 635 -14.77 9.02 -17.34
C VAL A 635 -16.00 9.56 -16.63
N LEU A 636 -15.87 9.76 -15.32
CA LEU A 636 -16.81 10.48 -14.48
C LEU A 636 -16.37 11.94 -14.35
N LEU A 637 -17.12 12.87 -14.96
CA LEU A 637 -16.88 14.30 -14.82
C LEU A 637 -17.66 14.86 -13.63
N LEU A 638 -16.93 15.48 -12.70
CA LEU A 638 -17.48 16.14 -11.52
C LEU A 638 -17.25 17.65 -11.60
N ASP A 639 -18.29 18.40 -11.26
CA ASP A 639 -18.21 19.84 -11.05
C ASP A 639 -18.92 20.23 -9.75
N ARG A 640 -19.03 21.53 -9.50
CA ARG A 640 -19.79 22.08 -8.39
C ARG A 640 -20.91 22.98 -8.88
N ASP A 641 -22.06 22.89 -8.23
CA ASP A 641 -23.09 23.91 -8.37
C ASP A 641 -22.73 25.20 -7.61
N ALA A 642 -23.59 26.22 -7.73
CA ALA A 642 -23.43 27.51 -7.05
C ALA A 642 -23.42 27.40 -5.51
N GLU A 643 -23.92 26.30 -4.94
CA GLU A 643 -23.91 26.02 -3.50
C GLU A 643 -22.68 25.21 -3.07
N GLY A 644 -21.80 24.87 -4.02
CA GLY A 644 -20.60 24.08 -3.79
C GLY A 644 -20.85 22.57 -3.65
N LYS A 645 -22.04 22.07 -4.02
CA LYS A 645 -22.37 20.64 -4.06
C LYS A 645 -21.87 20.00 -5.34
N THR A 646 -21.43 18.75 -5.22
CA THR A 646 -20.94 17.97 -6.36
C THR A 646 -22.07 17.70 -7.34
N ILE A 647 -21.89 18.08 -8.60
CA ILE A 647 -22.75 17.69 -9.72
C ILE A 647 -21.97 16.81 -10.69
N VAL A 648 -22.67 15.90 -11.36
CA VAL A 648 -22.10 15.09 -12.45
C VAL A 648 -22.37 15.83 -13.77
N LYS A 649 -21.33 16.02 -14.58
CA LYS A 649 -21.46 16.58 -15.93
C LYS A 649 -21.55 15.46 -16.96
N GLU A 650 -22.31 15.70 -18.02
CA GLU A 650 -22.31 14.81 -19.19
C GLU A 650 -20.98 14.96 -19.95
N ASN A 651 -20.50 13.86 -20.52
CA ASN A 651 -19.34 13.90 -21.41
C ASN A 651 -19.80 14.40 -22.77
N GLU A 652 -19.51 15.66 -23.08
CA GLU A 652 -19.84 16.28 -24.38
C GLU A 652 -18.80 15.95 -25.47
N SER A 653 -17.60 15.51 -25.06
CA SER A 653 -16.47 15.23 -25.94
C SER A 653 -15.88 13.84 -25.69
N GLU A 654 -15.36 13.23 -26.77
CA GLU A 654 -14.58 11.99 -26.66
C GLU A 654 -13.19 12.29 -26.12
N THR A 655 -12.71 11.45 -25.19
CA THR A 655 -11.42 11.65 -24.52
C THR A 655 -10.31 10.76 -25.07
N PHE A 656 -10.63 9.54 -25.54
CA PHE A 656 -9.62 8.60 -26.03
C PHE A 656 -8.96 9.10 -27.33
N ALA A 657 -7.63 9.17 -27.33
CA ALA A 657 -6.79 9.75 -28.37
C ALA A 657 -7.14 11.22 -28.72
N ALA A 658 -7.84 11.93 -27.83
CA ALA A 658 -8.17 13.34 -28.04
C ALA A 658 -6.93 14.23 -27.91
N ASN A 659 -6.96 15.37 -28.58
CA ASN A 659 -5.90 16.37 -28.49
C ASN A 659 -5.82 16.91 -27.05
N ILE A 660 -4.63 16.87 -26.46
CA ILE A 660 -4.40 17.28 -25.06
C ILE A 660 -4.76 18.76 -24.84
N ASN A 661 -4.52 19.63 -25.83
CA ASN A 661 -4.86 21.05 -25.71
C ASN A 661 -6.38 21.24 -25.73
N ASP A 662 -7.11 20.48 -26.53
CA ASP A 662 -8.58 20.54 -26.58
C ASP A 662 -9.15 20.03 -25.25
N LEU A 663 -8.60 18.93 -24.71
CA LEU A 663 -8.97 18.44 -23.38
C LEU A 663 -8.71 19.49 -22.31
N LEU A 664 -7.57 20.18 -22.33
CA LEU A 664 -7.23 21.28 -21.40
C LEU A 664 -8.18 22.48 -21.51
N ALA A 665 -8.57 22.81 -22.74
CA ALA A 665 -9.45 23.94 -23.05
C ALA A 665 -10.90 23.65 -22.67
N ASP A 666 -11.27 22.38 -22.57
CA ASP A 666 -12.59 21.98 -22.09
C ASP A 666 -12.83 22.56 -20.69
N ASN A 667 -14.08 22.96 -20.44
CA ASN A 667 -14.56 23.55 -19.17
C ASN A 667 -14.33 22.62 -17.97
N PHE A 668 -13.96 21.38 -18.27
CA PHE A 668 -13.47 20.40 -17.35
C PHE A 668 -12.27 20.87 -16.50
N PHE A 669 -11.25 21.51 -17.10
CA PHE A 669 -10.03 21.92 -16.39
C PHE A 669 -9.92 23.42 -16.14
N MET A 670 -10.35 24.24 -17.10
CA MET A 670 -10.20 25.70 -17.03
C MET A 670 -11.55 26.40 -17.10
N ASP A 671 -11.57 27.63 -16.59
CA ASP A 671 -12.80 28.39 -16.38
C ASP A 671 -13.24 29.25 -17.56
N ASP A 672 -12.39 29.49 -18.57
CA ASP A 672 -12.75 30.08 -19.89
C ASP A 672 -11.52 30.43 -20.76
N THR A 673 -10.29 30.48 -20.19
CA THR A 673 -9.08 30.89 -20.94
C THR A 673 -7.86 30.00 -20.71
N LEU A 674 -7.05 29.83 -21.77
CA LEU A 674 -5.78 29.10 -21.76
C LEU A 674 -4.56 29.98 -21.47
N ILE A 675 -4.79 31.27 -21.15
CA ILE A 675 -3.74 32.23 -20.86
C ILE A 675 -3.67 32.50 -19.35
N GLY A 676 -2.48 32.82 -18.83
CA GLY A 676 -2.33 33.13 -17.41
C GLY A 676 -3.08 34.39 -17.01
N ALA A 677 -3.83 34.34 -15.91
CA ALA A 677 -4.68 35.45 -15.42
C ALA A 677 -3.93 36.80 -15.24
N PHE A 678 -2.63 36.77 -14.95
CA PHE A 678 -1.81 38.00 -14.92
C PHE A 678 -1.64 38.61 -16.31
N ALA A 679 -1.32 37.79 -17.31
CA ALA A 679 -1.15 38.24 -18.69
C ALA A 679 -2.49 38.70 -19.27
N GLU A 680 -3.57 37.96 -19.01
CA GLU A 680 -4.95 38.35 -19.33
C GLU A 680 -5.26 39.75 -18.80
N LYS A 681 -5.10 39.98 -17.49
CA LYS A 681 -5.35 41.29 -16.88
C LYS A 681 -4.47 42.40 -17.47
N LYS A 682 -3.22 42.11 -17.84
CA LYS A 682 -2.35 43.09 -18.51
C LYS A 682 -2.84 43.42 -19.90
N ILE A 683 -3.33 42.44 -20.64
CA ILE A 683 -3.91 42.62 -21.98
C ILE A 683 -5.23 43.38 -21.89
N GLU A 684 -6.10 43.06 -20.94
CA GLU A 684 -7.34 43.81 -20.69
C GLU A 684 -7.07 45.30 -20.39
N LEU A 685 -6.10 45.58 -19.50
CA LEU A 685 -5.68 46.95 -19.19
C LEU A 685 -5.09 47.65 -20.41
N LEU A 686 -4.32 46.94 -21.25
CA LEU A 686 -3.78 47.48 -22.50
C LEU A 686 -4.91 47.84 -23.47
N ILE A 687 -5.86 46.93 -23.67
CA ILE A 687 -7.06 47.16 -24.50
C ILE A 687 -7.85 48.36 -23.98
N GLN A 688 -8.00 48.49 -22.65
CA GLN A 688 -8.66 49.65 -22.05
C GLN A 688 -7.89 50.95 -22.33
N LYS A 689 -6.56 50.96 -22.19
CA LYS A 689 -5.75 52.15 -22.53
C LYS A 689 -5.88 52.55 -23.99
N ILE A 690 -5.93 51.57 -24.91
CA ILE A 690 -6.13 51.82 -26.34
C ILE A 690 -7.51 52.43 -26.56
N LYS A 691 -8.57 51.87 -25.98
CA LYS A 691 -9.94 52.42 -26.03
C LYS A 691 -10.06 53.82 -25.46
N GLU A 692 -9.27 54.14 -24.44
CA GLU A 692 -9.25 55.46 -23.79
C GLU A 692 -8.26 56.45 -24.44
N GLU A 693 -7.64 56.12 -25.59
CA GLU A 693 -6.63 56.93 -26.29
C GLU A 693 -5.42 57.30 -25.40
N LYS A 694 -5.12 56.46 -24.39
CA LYS A 694 -4.00 56.62 -23.44
C LYS A 694 -2.81 55.72 -23.76
N TYR A 695 -2.86 55.02 -24.89
CA TYR A 695 -1.79 54.15 -25.34
C TYR A 695 -0.51 54.95 -25.60
N LYS A 696 0.62 54.47 -25.05
CA LYS A 696 1.94 55.08 -25.27
C LYS A 696 2.88 54.05 -25.88
N LYS A 697 3.19 54.19 -27.17
CA LYS A 697 4.05 53.24 -27.90
C LYS A 697 5.37 52.92 -27.17
N ASP A 698 6.01 53.92 -26.58
CA ASP A 698 7.31 53.79 -25.91
C ASP A 698 7.24 52.96 -24.60
N VAL A 699 6.05 52.82 -24.01
CA VAL A 699 5.83 52.16 -22.72
C VAL A 699 5.00 50.89 -22.89
N ASP A 700 3.88 51.00 -23.58
CA ASP A 700 2.91 49.92 -23.79
C ASP A 700 3.30 49.03 -24.99
N GLY A 701 4.09 49.53 -25.95
CA GLY A 701 4.57 48.73 -27.09
C GLY A 701 5.48 47.58 -26.66
N VAL A 702 6.25 47.75 -25.58
CA VAL A 702 7.06 46.67 -24.98
C VAL A 702 6.18 45.51 -24.54
N LEU A 703 4.97 45.78 -24.00
CA LEU A 703 4.03 44.74 -23.61
C LEU A 703 3.48 43.99 -24.83
N VAL A 704 3.16 44.70 -25.92
CA VAL A 704 2.74 44.09 -27.19
C VAL A 704 3.84 43.19 -27.75
N ASP A 705 5.10 43.58 -27.60
CA ASP A 705 6.23 42.81 -28.08
C ASP A 705 6.45 41.51 -27.31
N LEU A 706 6.06 41.46 -26.03
CA LEU A 706 6.13 40.26 -25.19
C LEU A 706 5.02 39.24 -25.46
N ILE A 707 3.98 39.58 -26.23
CA ILE A 707 2.87 38.66 -26.52
C ILE A 707 3.37 37.54 -27.43
N GLY A 708 3.41 36.31 -26.91
CA GLY A 708 3.87 35.13 -27.63
C GLY A 708 2.84 34.54 -28.60
N ASP A 709 1.55 34.72 -28.34
CA ASP A 709 0.48 34.30 -29.25
C ASP A 709 0.41 35.23 -30.46
N GLN A 710 0.71 34.70 -31.65
CA GLN A 710 0.80 35.49 -32.87
C GLN A 710 -0.55 36.06 -33.30
N TYR A 711 -1.65 35.33 -33.08
CA TYR A 711 -2.99 35.76 -33.46
C TYR A 711 -3.48 36.89 -32.56
N LEU A 712 -3.28 36.75 -31.25
CA LEU A 712 -3.59 37.77 -30.26
C LEU A 712 -2.74 39.03 -30.47
N LYS A 713 -1.44 38.88 -30.74
CA LYS A 713 -0.54 40.00 -31.04
C LYS A 713 -1.00 40.75 -32.28
N ALA A 714 -1.29 40.05 -33.38
CA ALA A 714 -1.80 40.67 -34.60
C ALA A 714 -3.14 41.38 -34.38
N SER A 715 -4.04 40.77 -33.60
CA SER A 715 -5.34 41.36 -33.26
C SER A 715 -5.20 42.66 -32.47
N ILE A 716 -4.27 42.72 -31.51
CA ILE A 716 -4.00 43.93 -30.72
C ILE A 716 -3.34 45.02 -31.58
N LEU A 717 -2.39 44.67 -32.46
CA LEU A 717 -1.77 45.63 -33.37
C LEU A 717 -2.80 46.26 -34.30
N ASN A 718 -3.66 45.45 -34.92
CA ASN A 718 -4.78 45.95 -35.71
C ASN A 718 -5.72 46.83 -34.88
N PHE A 719 -5.95 46.48 -33.60
CA PHE A 719 -6.80 47.27 -32.71
C PHE A 719 -6.19 48.65 -32.40
N ILE A 720 -4.87 48.72 -32.21
CA ILE A 720 -4.11 49.98 -32.07
C ILE A 720 -4.23 50.81 -33.34
N GLU A 721 -3.98 50.25 -34.52
CA GLU A 721 -4.04 50.98 -35.81
C GLU A 721 -5.43 51.58 -36.10
N ASN A 722 -6.50 50.99 -35.57
CA ASN A 722 -7.87 51.51 -35.73
C ASN A 722 -8.24 52.59 -34.70
N HIS A 723 -7.41 52.84 -33.69
CA HIS A 723 -7.61 53.84 -32.62
C HIS A 723 -6.47 54.87 -32.51
N ASP A 724 -5.44 54.75 -33.35
CA ASP A 724 -4.48 55.82 -33.70
C ASP A 724 -5.10 56.71 -34.81
#